data_AF-A0A3A8JN51-F1
#
_entry.id   AF-A0A3A8JN51-F1
#
_cell.length_a   1.000
_cell.length_b   1.000
_cell.length_c   1.000
_cell.angle_alpha   90.00
_cell.angle_beta   90.00
_cell.angle_gamma   90.00
#
_symmetry.space_group_name_H-M   'P 1'
#
loop_
_entity.id
_entity.type
_entity.pdbx_description
1 polymer ?
#
loop_
_entity_poly.entity_id
_entity_poly.type
_entity_poly.pdbx_seq_one_letter_code
_entity_poly.pdbx_strand_id
1 'polypeptide(L)'
;MGMHGQRRGGLGAQSLLTSLMVVLTAGGCGDAPVTVDTRAARLLGTGGTPPVPELVADIWPGDSDSNPTTLTNVNGTLYFEATESLYGGQPWKSDGTAAGTVRLRAISSLPSAGPTSFTAVGGTVYFSADDGWSGRELWKTDGTQAGTVIVENIYVGTAGSGATTHSNPSWLTPMNGTLYFTATDSVGTDRLWKSNGTDWGTTAVQLYTWYEAGASSWLTNLNGTLVYVSSTANLGFELWRSDGTQAGTALIKDFNPGSGSFVPPYIPPLLTVSNGSIFFKGNDGTSGFELWKTDGTQAGTLLVRDIWPGAGGSYPSELVDVNGTLFFIATDAAGEELWKSDGTQAGTVRINDIWPGHLWSSPSSLTAVGNTVYFLADDGVSGRELWKTDGTEAGTVRVRDLRPGAASPSLTSLTAVGSTLFFVADDGVSGKELWKTDGTQAGTVRVKDIWPGALGSSPSSLVHRNGVLYFAADDGVYGREPWMSDGTDAGTVLLRNIHTTPRNSYPAFMMDLNGTLLFTATSGVYGRELWKTDGTVAGTVPVKDINPGPASASPTAFVRVDDTLYFAADDGTSGAELWKTDGTQAGTVRVKDIRPGATGSLDLLNVVLARVGRTLYFAADDGVSGRELWKTDGTQAGTVRVRDIRAGATGALGVGVPALGSAGGVLYFAADDGVSGTEPWKTDGTEAGTVRVRDLYPSAGSSYPMRFTEVAGTLFFIATDYLAGYELWKSDGTEAGTVRVKDIYPGSNFSFPDNFLVVGATLYFTADDGSSGREPWKSDGTQAGTVRVRDIAPGTANASVSGLTSYKGRVFFSASEGVNGSELWATDGTEAGTVRVKDIRPGAAGSSPQGLQVIGDTLIFSAFSAASGGADVWQTDGTEEGTRLFLAMPGTGVNRPNGFLLMGDTLYFQGSDGTHGAELWRARNVLDVTPPTVTCPTPVVASATGPRGAVVDFPPATASDDGPASPALSYSHPSGSLFPLGATSVTVTARDAAGNSATCAFGVTVRDTTAPDLVCPADVAALATADAGATVEYPAAAASDAVSSATVAYSQASGTTFPVGMTVVTVTATDDAGNASSCAFSVTVTDTAPPAITCPEDVSAEATSAAGAAVPYPAAAATGTGAVPVTYSHVSGSVFPMGATPVTATARDERGRMATCGFTVTVRDTTPPTLVCPANLIVEATGANGAAVDFPEATASDRVSEFVTLSYSRARGAVFPLGMTGVFVSAWDDAGNLKTCSFRVTVRDATQPQARLPH
;
A
#
# COMPACT_ATOMS: atom_id res chain seq x y z
N MET A 1 27.67 -13.96 39.71
CA MET A 1 27.83 -13.21 40.98
C MET A 1 27.23 -11.82 40.80
N GLY A 2 26.81 -11.17 41.89
CA GLY A 2 25.97 -9.96 41.84
C GLY A 2 24.48 -10.31 42.02
N MET A 3 23.78 -9.63 42.93
CA MET A 3 22.41 -9.97 43.35
C MET A 3 21.44 -8.78 43.27
N HIS A 4 20.16 -9.12 43.04
CA HIS A 4 18.91 -8.48 43.48
C HIS A 4 18.82 -6.99 43.89
N GLY A 5 17.76 -6.34 43.39
CA GLY A 5 17.16 -5.15 44.01
C GLY A 5 15.69 -4.93 43.59
N GLN A 6 14.72 -5.52 44.30
CA GLN A 6 13.29 -5.18 44.12
C GLN A 6 12.88 -3.96 44.95
N ARG A 7 11.91 -3.15 44.47
CA ARG A 7 10.55 -3.04 45.07
C ARG A 7 9.63 -2.00 44.40
N ARG A 8 8.32 -2.32 44.43
CA ARG A 8 7.10 -1.50 44.65
C ARG A 8 7.25 0.05 44.62
N GLY A 9 6.39 0.85 43.99
CA GLY A 9 5.16 0.60 43.22
C GLY A 9 3.87 1.18 43.87
N GLY A 10 3.00 1.83 43.09
CA GLY A 10 1.64 2.20 43.49
C GLY A 10 1.07 3.49 42.88
N LEU A 11 -0.11 3.39 42.23
CA LEU A 11 -1.16 4.41 42.00
C LEU A 11 -0.80 5.70 41.21
N GLY A 12 -1.57 6.15 40.21
CA GLY A 12 -2.70 5.51 39.51
C GLY A 12 -3.68 6.52 38.88
N ALA A 13 -4.16 6.23 37.66
CA ALA A 13 -5.32 6.87 37.03
C ALA A 13 -5.94 5.90 36.00
N GLN A 14 -7.26 6.01 35.76
CA GLN A 14 -8.00 5.17 34.80
C GLN A 14 -8.60 6.03 33.69
N SER A 15 -8.69 5.46 32.49
CA SER A 15 -9.78 5.73 31.53
C SER A 15 -10.12 4.41 30.82
N LEU A 16 -11.38 4.25 30.38
CA LEU A 16 -11.90 2.98 29.90
C LEU A 16 -11.88 2.90 28.37
N LEU A 17 -11.50 1.74 27.84
CA LEU A 17 -11.83 1.31 26.49
C LEU A 17 -13.07 0.40 26.54
N THR A 18 -14.15 0.82 25.88
CA THR A 18 -15.37 0.02 25.70
C THR A 18 -15.85 0.10 24.25
N SER A 19 -15.39 -0.85 23.43
CA SER A 19 -15.94 -1.10 22.10
C SER A 19 -16.64 -2.46 22.12
N LEU A 20 -17.97 -2.44 22.01
CA LEU A 20 -18.82 -3.63 22.10
C LEU A 20 -18.99 -4.28 20.72
N MET A 21 -18.87 -5.61 20.64
CA MET A 21 -19.22 -6.35 19.43
C MET A 21 -20.72 -6.22 19.13
N VAL A 22 -21.06 -5.95 17.88
CA VAL A 22 -22.36 -6.30 17.29
C VAL A 22 -22.12 -7.12 16.04
N VAL A 23 -22.64 -8.34 16.03
CA VAL A 23 -22.63 -9.22 14.85
C VAL A 23 -23.76 -8.81 13.92
N LEU A 24 -23.46 -8.61 12.63
CA LEU A 24 -24.47 -8.54 11.58
C LEU A 24 -24.37 -9.75 10.66
N THR A 25 -25.51 -10.39 10.45
CA THR A 25 -25.65 -11.64 9.69
C THR A 25 -25.77 -11.39 8.19
N ALA A 26 -25.21 -12.28 7.37
CA ALA A 26 -25.37 -12.23 5.92
C ALA A 26 -26.83 -12.40 5.49
N GLY A 27 -27.28 -11.52 4.60
CA GLY A 27 -28.57 -11.55 3.90
C GLY A 27 -28.50 -10.55 2.76
N GLY A 28 -28.33 -11.03 1.52
CA GLY A 28 -27.81 -10.23 0.41
C GLY A 28 -28.87 -9.61 -0.50
N CYS A 29 -28.42 -8.65 -1.31
CA CYS A 29 -29.07 -8.18 -2.54
C CYS A 29 -28.05 -7.41 -3.40
N GLY A 30 -28.10 -7.61 -4.72
CA GLY A 30 -27.58 -6.69 -5.75
C GLY A 30 -26.06 -6.61 -5.93
N ASP A 31 -25.61 -6.83 -7.17
CA ASP A 31 -24.31 -6.34 -7.62
C ASP A 31 -24.31 -4.81 -7.63
N ALA A 32 -23.42 -4.20 -6.84
CA ALA A 32 -23.06 -2.80 -6.95
C ALA A 32 -21.57 -2.72 -7.33
N PRO A 33 -21.17 -1.89 -8.30
CA PRO A 33 -19.78 -1.80 -8.71
C PRO A 33 -18.92 -1.27 -7.55
N VAL A 34 -17.81 -1.95 -7.26
CA VAL A 34 -16.85 -1.51 -6.26
C VAL A 34 -16.17 -0.24 -6.76
N THR A 35 -16.50 0.90 -6.16
CA THR A 35 -15.78 2.15 -6.39
C THR A 35 -14.39 2.07 -5.78
N VAL A 36 -13.37 1.84 -6.61
CA VAL A 36 -11.96 1.93 -6.22
C VAL A 36 -11.62 3.39 -5.92
N ASP A 37 -10.85 3.64 -4.86
CA ASP A 37 -10.39 5.00 -4.52
C ASP A 37 -9.22 5.41 -5.43
N THR A 38 -9.48 6.34 -6.35
CA THR A 38 -8.53 6.74 -7.40
C THR A 38 -7.46 7.74 -6.96
N ARG A 39 -7.32 7.99 -5.65
CA ARG A 39 -6.32 8.92 -5.08
C ARG A 39 -4.90 8.33 -4.96
N ALA A 40 -4.71 7.06 -5.37
CA ALA A 40 -3.53 6.27 -4.98
C ALA A 40 -2.82 5.41 -6.08
N ALA A 41 -3.32 5.35 -7.33
CA ALA A 41 -2.69 4.65 -8.47
C ALA A 41 -1.63 5.51 -9.20
N ARG A 42 -0.42 5.01 -9.55
CA ARG A 42 0.77 5.74 -10.13
C ARG A 42 1.03 5.38 -11.63
N LEU A 43 1.96 5.91 -12.46
CA LEU A 43 2.14 5.68 -13.97
C LEU A 43 1.29 4.65 -14.75
N LEU A 44 1.78 3.40 -14.82
CA LEU A 44 1.85 2.48 -15.97
C LEU A 44 3.21 2.70 -16.66
N GLY A 45 3.96 1.62 -16.84
CA GLY A 45 5.41 1.66 -16.98
C GLY A 45 5.97 1.71 -18.41
N THR A 46 7.17 1.14 -18.66
CA THR A 46 7.76 0.86 -20.01
C THR A 46 7.30 -0.46 -20.55
N GLY A 47 6.94 -1.39 -19.68
CA GLY A 47 6.37 -2.67 -20.08
C GLY A 47 4.99 -2.50 -20.72
N GLY A 48 4.23 -1.48 -20.32
CA GLY A 48 2.93 -1.16 -20.92
C GLY A 48 2.98 -0.90 -22.43
N THR A 49 1.81 -0.70 -23.04
CA THR A 49 1.83 0.00 -24.32
C THR A 49 2.25 1.43 -24.06
N PRO A 50 3.02 2.00 -24.98
CA PRO A 50 2.89 3.39 -25.28
C PRO A 50 1.46 3.94 -25.18
N PRO A 51 1.25 5.11 -24.58
CA PRO A 51 0.14 6.00 -24.87
C PRO A 51 0.15 6.38 -26.40
N VAL A 52 -0.70 7.29 -26.94
CA VAL A 52 -0.48 8.08 -28.22
C VAL A 52 -0.67 9.62 -27.94
N PRO A 53 -0.38 10.57 -28.84
CA PRO A 53 -0.98 11.93 -28.98
C PRO A 53 -2.01 12.04 -30.13
N GLU A 54 -3.19 12.68 -29.96
CA GLU A 54 -4.37 12.79 -30.93
C GLU A 54 -4.69 14.20 -31.36
N LEU A 55 -5.65 14.54 -32.28
CA LEU A 55 -6.44 15.82 -32.33
C LEU A 55 -7.72 15.88 -31.36
N VAL A 56 -8.08 16.90 -30.48
CA VAL A 56 -9.39 17.38 -29.95
C VAL A 56 -9.89 18.16 -31.15
N ALA A 57 -10.29 19.40 -30.98
CA ALA A 57 -10.47 20.32 -32.01
C ALA A 57 -9.41 21.36 -31.94
N ASP A 58 -8.54 21.36 -32.93
CA ASP A 58 -8.18 22.60 -33.62
C ASP A 58 -9.31 23.57 -33.49
N ILE A 59 -8.94 24.74 -33.03
CA ILE A 59 -9.85 25.51 -32.24
C ILE A 59 -9.98 26.91 -32.84
N TRP A 60 -9.14 27.34 -33.82
CA TRP A 60 -9.58 28.44 -34.70
C TRP A 60 -9.16 28.54 -36.23
N PRO A 61 -10.10 28.69 -37.21
CA PRO A 61 -9.90 28.78 -38.67
C PRO A 61 -8.94 29.76 -39.39
N GLY A 62 -7.61 29.84 -39.19
CA GLY A 62 -6.73 30.57 -40.14
C GLY A 62 -5.77 31.73 -39.72
N ASP A 63 -5.45 32.02 -38.45
CA ASP A 63 -4.32 32.93 -38.11
C ASP A 63 -3.39 32.33 -37.03
N SER A 64 -2.27 33.00 -36.71
CA SER A 64 -0.93 32.47 -36.43
C SER A 64 -0.33 32.51 -35.03
N ASP A 65 -0.69 33.40 -34.09
CA ASP A 65 -0.08 33.40 -32.71
C ASP A 65 -1.09 33.76 -31.58
N SER A 66 -0.72 33.64 -30.28
CA SER A 66 -1.57 33.81 -29.06
C SER A 66 -0.91 33.97 -27.64
N ASN A 67 -0.82 32.95 -26.75
CA ASN A 67 -0.35 32.86 -25.31
C ASN A 67 -1.35 33.11 -24.11
N PRO A 68 -1.68 32.10 -23.22
CA PRO A 68 -2.29 32.24 -21.88
C PRO A 68 -1.49 32.02 -20.54
N THR A 69 -2.07 31.53 -19.41
CA THR A 69 -1.50 30.90 -18.14
C THR A 69 -2.58 30.18 -17.22
N THR A 70 -2.27 29.41 -16.16
CA THR A 70 -3.07 29.17 -14.88
C THR A 70 -3.92 27.89 -14.50
N LEU A 71 -3.91 26.73 -15.17
CA LEU A 71 -4.95 25.65 -15.08
C LEU A 71 -5.38 25.07 -13.68
N THR A 72 -6.70 24.88 -13.38
CA THR A 72 -7.24 24.33 -12.06
C THR A 72 -8.76 23.87 -11.84
N ASN A 73 -9.11 22.56 -11.86
CA ASN A 73 -10.42 21.90 -11.57
C ASN A 73 -11.48 22.60 -10.73
N VAL A 74 -12.78 22.42 -11.07
CA VAL A 74 -13.79 21.93 -10.09
C VAL A 74 -14.85 20.98 -10.73
N ASN A 75 -15.48 20.14 -9.91
CA ASN A 75 -16.60 19.26 -10.26
C ASN A 75 -16.36 18.29 -11.42
N GLY A 76 -15.11 17.89 -11.65
CA GLY A 76 -14.79 16.93 -12.71
C GLY A 76 -15.27 17.46 -14.04
N THR A 77 -15.10 18.78 -14.22
CA THR A 77 -15.49 19.64 -15.33
C THR A 77 -14.57 20.91 -15.23
N LEU A 78 -14.56 21.85 -16.19
CA LEU A 78 -13.37 22.65 -16.64
C LEU A 78 -13.37 24.23 -16.69
N TYR A 79 -12.32 25.06 -16.92
CA TYR A 79 -12.41 26.51 -17.39
C TYR A 79 -10.98 27.18 -17.72
N PHE A 80 -10.46 27.59 -18.90
CA PHE A 80 -9.12 28.26 -19.23
C PHE A 80 -8.95 29.84 -19.11
N GLU A 81 -7.75 30.39 -19.43
CA GLU A 81 -7.18 31.81 -19.43
C GLU A 81 -6.79 32.10 -20.88
N ALA A 82 -6.98 33.32 -21.45
CA ALA A 82 -6.68 33.63 -22.88
C ALA A 82 -7.23 34.94 -23.54
N THR A 83 -7.22 34.99 -24.88
CA THR A 83 -6.39 35.96 -25.60
C THR A 83 -6.74 36.32 -27.07
N GLU A 84 -7.98 36.21 -27.63
CA GLU A 84 -8.49 36.99 -28.83
C GLU A 84 -7.51 37.68 -29.80
N SER A 85 -7.19 37.24 -31.04
CA SER A 85 -6.23 37.97 -31.94
C SER A 85 -6.84 39.29 -32.03
N LEU A 86 -8.17 39.30 -32.32
CA LEU A 86 -9.26 40.26 -32.45
C LEU A 86 -9.99 40.70 -31.18
N TYR A 87 -10.49 39.78 -30.36
CA TYR A 87 -11.52 40.03 -29.36
C TYR A 87 -10.95 40.12 -27.95
N GLY A 88 -10.80 39.02 -27.23
CA GLY A 88 -10.07 38.95 -25.99
C GLY A 88 -10.13 37.56 -25.42
N GLY A 89 -10.08 37.43 -24.10
CA GLY A 89 -10.58 36.22 -23.50
C GLY A 89 -12.13 36.23 -23.40
N GLN A 90 -12.92 35.30 -23.94
CA GLN A 90 -14.37 35.21 -23.75
C GLN A 90 -14.94 33.88 -23.37
N PRO A 91 -15.99 33.70 -22.54
CA PRO A 91 -15.99 32.54 -21.65
C PRO A 91 -16.81 31.31 -22.02
N TRP A 92 -16.21 30.15 -21.78
CA TRP A 92 -16.51 28.87 -22.41
C TRP A 92 -17.36 27.86 -21.57
N LYS A 93 -17.46 26.53 -21.89
CA LYS A 93 -18.36 25.40 -21.40
C LYS A 93 -18.03 23.91 -21.89
N SER A 94 -17.00 23.23 -21.38
CA SER A 94 -16.47 21.89 -21.62
C SER A 94 -16.48 20.77 -20.56
N ASP A 95 -16.73 19.54 -21.01
CA ASP A 95 -16.40 18.26 -20.39
C ASP A 95 -15.44 17.35 -21.23
N GLY A 96 -14.62 17.89 -22.14
CA GLY A 96 -13.53 17.14 -22.75
C GLY A 96 -13.36 17.14 -24.28
N THR A 97 -14.15 16.38 -25.03
CA THR A 97 -14.00 16.19 -26.49
C THR A 97 -14.39 17.41 -27.35
N ALA A 98 -14.74 17.32 -28.62
CA ALA A 98 -14.88 18.46 -29.50
C ALA A 98 -16.33 18.98 -29.64
N ALA A 99 -17.36 18.51 -28.88
CA ALA A 99 -18.79 18.83 -29.14
C ALA A 99 -19.49 19.94 -28.34
N GLY A 100 -18.98 20.36 -27.19
CA GLY A 100 -19.49 21.54 -26.47
C GLY A 100 -18.35 22.51 -26.23
N THR A 101 -17.35 22.37 -27.06
CA THR A 101 -16.16 23.16 -27.38
C THR A 101 -16.61 24.58 -27.86
N VAL A 102 -17.84 25.06 -27.51
CA VAL A 102 -18.71 26.18 -27.98
C VAL A 102 -18.58 27.65 -27.45
N ARG A 103 -19.48 28.53 -27.93
CA ARG A 103 -19.84 29.85 -27.38
C ARG A 103 -20.35 29.78 -25.95
N LEU A 104 -20.53 30.91 -25.26
CA LEU A 104 -20.88 31.06 -23.83
C LEU A 104 -21.03 32.59 -23.58
N ARG A 105 -20.24 33.34 -22.76
CA ARG A 105 -20.47 34.84 -22.59
C ARG A 105 -20.10 35.73 -23.78
N ALA A 106 -19.89 37.00 -23.49
CA ALA A 106 -20.33 38.12 -24.32
C ALA A 106 -19.55 39.41 -24.10
N ILE A 107 -18.52 39.33 -23.29
CA ILE A 107 -17.74 40.41 -22.75
C ILE A 107 -16.73 40.94 -23.78
N SER A 108 -15.45 40.57 -23.74
CA SER A 108 -14.37 41.49 -23.39
C SER A 108 -13.05 41.57 -24.11
N SER A 109 -12.70 42.81 -24.42
CA SER A 109 -11.63 43.17 -25.32
C SER A 109 -10.87 44.41 -24.89
N LEU A 110 -10.37 44.46 -23.66
CA LEU A 110 -9.50 45.56 -23.29
C LEU A 110 -8.44 45.09 -22.26
N PRO A 111 -7.15 45.46 -22.47
CA PRO A 111 -5.88 45.15 -21.82
C PRO A 111 -5.66 44.67 -20.37
N SER A 112 -6.66 44.26 -19.60
CA SER A 112 -6.47 43.51 -18.33
C SER A 112 -7.75 42.83 -17.77
N ALA A 113 -8.76 42.72 -18.63
CA ALA A 113 -10.08 42.15 -18.60
C ALA A 113 -10.39 40.77 -17.99
N GLY A 114 -10.20 39.68 -18.75
CA GLY A 114 -9.93 38.39 -18.15
C GLY A 114 -10.63 37.14 -18.45
N PRO A 115 -9.87 36.03 -18.35
CA PRO A 115 -9.96 35.38 -17.05
C PRO A 115 -8.50 35.05 -16.46
N THR A 116 -7.81 34.94 -15.25
CA THR A 116 -7.65 34.86 -13.68
C THR A 116 -8.46 34.15 -12.47
N SER A 117 -8.41 32.80 -12.19
CA SER A 117 -9.27 31.80 -11.37
C SER A 117 -10.70 32.10 -10.96
N PHE A 118 -11.68 31.19 -10.73
CA PHE A 118 -11.86 29.72 -10.55
C PHE A 118 -11.75 29.17 -9.10
N THR A 119 -12.84 28.69 -8.43
CA THR A 119 -12.92 28.10 -7.04
C THR A 119 -14.38 27.77 -6.57
N ALA A 120 -15.15 26.99 -7.32
CA ALA A 120 -16.59 26.70 -7.06
C ALA A 120 -17.07 26.53 -5.60
N VAL A 121 -18.31 26.97 -5.36
CA VAL A 121 -19.06 26.73 -4.12
C VAL A 121 -20.46 26.22 -4.42
N GLY A 122 -20.74 24.97 -4.00
CA GLY A 122 -22.08 24.39 -4.08
C GLY A 122 -22.58 24.10 -5.50
N GLY A 123 -21.68 23.88 -6.46
CA GLY A 123 -22.00 23.78 -7.89
C GLY A 123 -22.28 25.13 -8.55
N THR A 124 -22.58 26.16 -7.74
CA THR A 124 -22.38 27.56 -8.10
C THR A 124 -20.94 27.97 -7.78
N VAL A 125 -20.65 29.26 -7.88
CA VAL A 125 -19.42 29.80 -8.46
C VAL A 125 -19.49 31.34 -8.32
N TYR A 126 -18.50 32.16 -7.87
CA TYR A 126 -18.51 33.66 -7.83
C TYR A 126 -17.06 34.37 -7.95
N PHE A 127 -16.38 34.95 -9.07
CA PHE A 127 -14.81 35.16 -9.53
C PHE A 127 -14.68 36.63 -9.91
N SER A 128 -13.47 37.18 -9.70
CA SER A 128 -12.93 38.50 -10.08
C SER A 128 -12.80 38.78 -11.60
N ALA A 129 -13.73 39.52 -12.22
CA ALA A 129 -13.51 40.10 -13.58
C ALA A 129 -14.19 41.46 -13.81
N ASP A 130 -13.83 42.26 -14.83
CA ASP A 130 -14.36 43.62 -15.07
C ASP A 130 -15.49 43.91 -16.15
N ASP A 131 -16.80 43.73 -15.93
CA ASP A 131 -17.88 43.92 -16.97
C ASP A 131 -18.40 45.36 -17.21
N GLY A 132 -17.58 46.33 -17.58
CA GLY A 132 -18.00 47.56 -18.32
C GLY A 132 -18.66 48.71 -17.63
N TRP A 133 -19.23 48.35 -16.51
CA TRP A 133 -20.55 48.68 -16.02
C TRP A 133 -20.62 47.99 -14.65
N SER A 134 -20.20 46.73 -14.67
CA SER A 134 -20.01 45.69 -13.67
C SER A 134 -18.55 45.13 -13.63
N GLY A 135 -17.55 46.05 -13.66
CA GLY A 135 -16.07 45.99 -13.35
C GLY A 135 -15.56 44.97 -12.31
N ARG A 136 -14.28 44.98 -11.84
CA ARG A 136 -13.51 43.78 -11.31
C ARG A 136 -14.08 42.89 -10.18
N GLU A 137 -15.28 42.35 -10.32
CA GLU A 137 -16.17 41.90 -9.24
C GLU A 137 -16.32 40.42 -9.20
N LEU A 138 -16.86 39.99 -8.07
CA LEU A 138 -17.56 38.75 -7.87
C LEU A 138 -18.73 38.56 -8.83
N TRP A 139 -18.60 37.56 -9.68
CA TRP A 139 -19.65 37.10 -10.59
C TRP A 139 -19.73 35.60 -10.61
N LYS A 140 -20.91 35.06 -10.85
CA LYS A 140 -21.16 33.63 -10.99
C LYS A 140 -21.28 33.19 -12.42
N THR A 141 -21.42 31.88 -12.58
CA THR A 141 -21.81 31.16 -13.80
C THR A 141 -22.69 29.97 -13.38
N ASP A 142 -23.13 29.14 -14.31
CA ASP A 142 -23.58 27.75 -14.05
C ASP A 142 -23.13 26.80 -15.19
N GLY A 143 -22.29 27.29 -16.11
CA GLY A 143 -21.96 26.63 -17.37
C GLY A 143 -23.01 26.79 -18.48
N THR A 144 -24.03 27.66 -18.35
CA THR A 144 -25.09 27.88 -19.35
C THR A 144 -25.37 29.37 -19.60
N GLN A 145 -25.61 29.78 -20.86
CA GLN A 145 -25.60 31.18 -21.36
C GLN A 145 -26.29 32.25 -20.48
N ALA A 146 -27.29 31.89 -19.67
CA ALA A 146 -27.99 32.83 -18.83
C ALA A 146 -27.58 32.81 -17.34
N GLY A 147 -26.90 31.76 -16.87
CA GLY A 147 -26.61 31.55 -15.45
C GLY A 147 -25.48 32.41 -14.89
N THR A 148 -24.69 33.04 -15.75
CA THR A 148 -23.74 34.06 -15.33
C THR A 148 -24.42 35.37 -15.04
N VAL A 149 -24.04 35.99 -13.92
CA VAL A 149 -24.26 37.41 -13.59
C VAL A 149 -23.22 37.89 -12.58
N ILE A 150 -23.16 39.19 -12.35
CA ILE A 150 -22.65 39.78 -11.10
C ILE A 150 -23.29 39.08 -9.91
N VAL A 151 -22.54 38.94 -8.82
CA VAL A 151 -23.03 38.34 -7.57
C VAL A 151 -23.40 39.39 -6.53
N GLU A 152 -22.58 40.43 -6.38
CA GLU A 152 -22.93 41.67 -5.68
C GLU A 152 -21.91 42.76 -6.07
N ASN A 153 -22.34 44.02 -6.17
CA ASN A 153 -21.43 45.16 -6.25
C ASN A 153 -20.96 45.53 -4.83
N ILE A 154 -19.74 45.14 -4.47
CA ILE A 154 -19.16 45.32 -3.14
C ILE A 154 -18.67 46.76 -2.92
N TYR A 155 -18.27 47.47 -3.99
CA TYR A 155 -17.87 48.88 -3.92
C TYR A 155 -18.77 49.75 -4.82
N VAL A 156 -19.92 50.12 -4.26
CA VAL A 156 -20.91 50.98 -4.92
C VAL A 156 -20.44 52.44 -5.00
N GLY A 157 -19.53 52.75 -5.93
CA GLY A 157 -19.13 54.12 -6.24
C GLY A 157 -20.22 54.92 -6.98
N THR A 158 -19.93 56.19 -7.28
CA THR A 158 -20.94 57.18 -7.69
C THR A 158 -21.48 56.96 -9.11
N ALA A 159 -22.81 56.96 -9.25
CA ALA A 159 -23.47 56.66 -10.51
C ALA A 159 -23.14 57.69 -11.62
N GLY A 160 -22.77 57.18 -12.80
CA GLY A 160 -22.63 57.97 -14.03
C GLY A 160 -21.24 58.53 -14.35
N SER A 161 -20.25 58.43 -13.47
CA SER A 161 -18.86 58.84 -13.79
C SER A 161 -18.11 57.86 -14.70
N GLY A 162 -18.80 56.86 -15.29
CA GLY A 162 -18.16 55.72 -15.95
C GLY A 162 -17.13 55.09 -15.02
N ALA A 163 -17.57 54.62 -13.86
CA ALA A 163 -17.37 55.35 -12.59
C ALA A 163 -16.08 55.11 -11.77
N THR A 164 -16.14 55.37 -10.44
CA THR A 164 -15.02 55.83 -9.58
C THR A 164 -15.13 55.56 -8.03
N THR A 165 -14.86 54.35 -7.51
CA THR A 165 -14.04 53.92 -6.30
C THR A 165 -14.26 52.41 -5.96
N HIS A 166 -13.23 51.59 -5.58
CA HIS A 166 -13.17 50.18 -6.12
C HIS A 166 -12.56 48.95 -5.27
N SER A 167 -13.21 47.73 -5.27
CA SER A 167 -13.25 46.52 -4.34
C SER A 167 -12.35 45.25 -4.57
N ASN A 168 -12.50 44.60 -5.74
CA ASN A 168 -11.95 43.36 -6.30
C ASN A 168 -12.41 42.07 -5.59
N PRO A 169 -12.37 40.89 -6.25
CA PRO A 169 -12.05 39.60 -5.61
C PRO A 169 -10.57 39.14 -5.59
N SER A 170 -10.13 38.42 -4.53
CA SER A 170 -8.87 37.71 -4.22
C SER A 170 -8.85 37.09 -2.77
N TRP A 171 -7.92 36.14 -2.54
CA TRP A 171 -7.86 34.87 -1.75
C TRP A 171 -9.15 34.20 -1.28
N LEU A 172 -9.41 33.03 -1.85
CA LEU A 172 -10.73 32.75 -2.41
C LEU A 172 -11.14 31.31 -2.19
N THR A 173 -11.99 31.21 -1.16
CA THR A 173 -11.79 30.19 -0.15
C THR A 173 -13.16 29.71 0.29
N PRO A 174 -13.65 28.62 -0.33
CA PRO A 174 -14.87 27.95 0.09
C PRO A 174 -14.77 27.47 1.53
N MET A 175 -15.74 27.84 2.37
CA MET A 175 -15.89 27.29 3.72
C MET A 175 -17.37 27.05 4.05
N ASN A 176 -17.69 25.83 4.48
CA ASN A 176 -19.03 25.46 4.96
C ASN A 176 -20.18 25.81 3.99
N GLY A 177 -19.93 25.70 2.67
CA GLY A 177 -20.91 26.02 1.62
C GLY A 177 -21.12 27.52 1.35
N THR A 178 -20.30 28.39 1.94
CA THR A 178 -20.25 29.84 1.69
C THR A 178 -18.86 30.20 1.14
N LEU A 179 -18.77 31.19 0.26
CA LEU A 179 -17.49 31.69 -0.21
C LEU A 179 -16.93 32.75 0.75
N TYR A 180 -15.63 32.74 1.02
CA TYR A 180 -14.95 33.74 1.85
C TYR A 180 -13.72 34.35 1.17
N PHE A 181 -13.47 35.62 1.50
CA PHE A 181 -12.57 36.48 0.73
C PHE A 181 -12.25 37.84 1.38
N THR A 182 -11.24 38.56 0.89
CA THR A 182 -10.64 39.76 1.54
C THR A 182 -11.01 41.16 0.95
N ALA A 183 -12.29 41.53 0.78
CA ALA A 183 -12.68 42.74 -0.01
C ALA A 183 -12.28 44.09 0.55
N THR A 184 -11.82 44.99 -0.33
CA THR A 184 -11.88 46.42 -0.03
C THR A 184 -13.34 46.87 -0.05
N ASP A 185 -13.85 47.31 1.09
CA ASP A 185 -15.22 47.85 1.18
C ASP A 185 -15.35 49.27 0.60
N SER A 186 -16.58 49.78 0.54
CA SER A 186 -16.91 51.11 0.04
C SER A 186 -16.36 52.30 0.85
N VAL A 187 -15.57 52.07 1.91
CA VAL A 187 -14.76 53.11 2.57
C VAL A 187 -13.25 52.84 2.49
N GLY A 188 -12.82 51.94 1.60
CA GLY A 188 -11.40 51.67 1.33
C GLY A 188 -10.73 50.68 2.28
N THR A 189 -11.48 49.94 3.11
CA THR A 189 -10.90 48.96 4.05
C THR A 189 -10.89 47.55 3.45
N ASP A 190 -9.72 46.96 3.26
CA ASP A 190 -9.61 45.51 3.09
C ASP A 190 -10.11 44.78 4.34
N ARG A 191 -11.09 43.89 4.16
CA ARG A 191 -11.71 43.12 5.26
C ARG A 191 -11.89 41.69 4.85
N LEU A 192 -12.01 40.79 5.83
CA LEU A 192 -12.66 39.51 5.58
C LEU A 192 -14.16 39.73 5.31
N TRP A 193 -14.66 39.11 4.25
CA TRP A 193 -16.03 39.11 3.75
C TRP A 193 -16.45 37.67 3.39
N LYS A 194 -17.75 37.49 3.15
CA LYS A 194 -18.35 36.23 2.68
C LYS A 194 -19.44 36.50 1.65
N SER A 195 -19.75 35.54 0.77
CA SER A 195 -20.93 35.56 -0.11
C SER A 195 -21.55 34.17 -0.31
N ASN A 196 -22.84 34.14 -0.63
CA ASN A 196 -23.60 32.95 -1.03
C ASN A 196 -24.05 32.99 -2.52
N GLY A 197 -23.58 33.98 -3.30
CA GLY A 197 -24.02 34.14 -4.69
C GLY A 197 -25.20 35.07 -4.93
N THR A 198 -25.52 35.99 -4.02
CA THR A 198 -26.62 36.97 -4.16
C THR A 198 -26.28 38.32 -3.53
N ASP A 199 -26.90 39.40 -4.06
CA ASP A 199 -26.74 40.81 -3.62
C ASP A 199 -27.23 41.12 -2.18
N TRP A 200 -27.57 40.10 -1.41
CA TRP A 200 -27.99 40.17 -0.01
C TRP A 200 -27.23 39.20 0.90
N GLY A 201 -26.43 38.31 0.31
CA GLY A 201 -25.59 37.37 1.04
C GLY A 201 -24.13 37.83 1.13
N THR A 202 -23.71 38.83 0.34
CA THR A 202 -22.34 39.33 0.44
C THR A 202 -22.22 40.31 1.60
N THR A 203 -21.40 39.96 2.58
CA THR A 203 -21.31 40.74 3.84
C THR A 203 -19.91 40.72 4.40
N ALA A 204 -19.46 41.85 4.94
CA ALA A 204 -18.22 41.92 5.70
C ALA A 204 -18.35 41.06 6.97
N VAL A 205 -17.38 40.17 7.18
CA VAL A 205 -17.28 39.31 8.37
C VAL A 205 -16.74 40.10 9.55
N GLN A 206 -15.78 41.00 9.30
CA GLN A 206 -15.05 41.73 10.33
C GLN A 206 -15.34 43.24 10.24
N LEU A 207 -16.05 43.79 11.24
CA LEU A 207 -16.40 45.21 11.31
C LEU A 207 -15.48 45.94 12.30
N TYR A 208 -14.51 46.70 11.78
CA TYR A 208 -13.60 47.54 12.57
C TYR A 208 -14.11 48.98 12.69
N THR A 209 -13.84 49.64 13.82
CA THR A 209 -14.17 51.06 14.03
C THR A 209 -13.08 51.99 13.48
N TRP A 210 -13.05 52.15 12.15
CA TRP A 210 -12.45 53.26 11.39
C TRP A 210 -10.92 53.51 11.52
N TYR A 211 -10.22 52.90 12.48
CA TYR A 211 -8.79 53.18 12.76
C TYR A 211 -7.94 51.95 13.14
N GLU A 212 -8.52 50.75 13.24
CA GLU A 212 -7.82 49.55 13.74
C GLU A 212 -7.54 48.49 12.67
N ALA A 213 -8.19 48.57 11.51
CA ALA A 213 -8.03 47.61 10.42
C ALA A 213 -6.70 47.81 9.70
N GLY A 214 -5.78 46.86 9.84
CA GLY A 214 -4.69 46.66 8.88
C GLY A 214 -5.13 45.68 7.81
N ALA A 215 -4.58 45.82 6.61
CA ALA A 215 -5.04 45.08 5.45
C ALA A 215 -4.72 43.57 5.57
N SER A 216 -5.45 42.73 4.82
CA SER A 216 -5.35 41.26 4.93
C SER A 216 -4.63 40.66 3.73
N SER A 217 -3.64 39.80 3.95
CA SER A 217 -3.03 38.94 2.93
C SER A 217 -3.33 37.48 3.16
N TRP A 218 -3.51 36.74 2.07
CA TRP A 218 -3.72 35.28 2.06
C TRP A 218 -4.84 34.76 2.98
N LEU A 219 -5.83 34.09 2.40
CA LEU A 219 -6.95 33.48 3.13
C LEU A 219 -7.03 31.99 2.79
N THR A 220 -6.98 31.12 3.79
CA THR A 220 -7.29 29.69 3.65
C THR A 220 -8.40 29.25 4.61
N ASN A 221 -8.96 28.06 4.38
CA ASN A 221 -9.91 27.40 5.26
C ASN A 221 -9.22 26.19 5.93
N LEU A 222 -9.07 26.25 7.26
CA LEU A 222 -8.65 25.14 8.10
C LEU A 222 -9.87 24.56 8.83
N ASN A 223 -10.43 23.47 8.30
CA ASN A 223 -11.46 22.66 8.97
C ASN A 223 -12.71 23.44 9.44
N GLY A 224 -13.16 24.44 8.66
CA GLY A 224 -14.32 25.27 9.05
C GLY A 224 -13.96 26.47 9.91
N THR A 225 -12.68 26.78 10.09
CA THR A 225 -12.15 28.05 10.57
C THR A 225 -11.22 28.62 9.51
N LEU A 226 -11.50 29.84 9.05
CA LEU A 226 -10.59 30.57 8.16
C LEU A 226 -9.34 30.93 8.93
N VAL A 227 -8.18 30.78 8.29
CA VAL A 227 -6.89 31.26 8.79
C VAL A 227 -6.30 32.16 7.72
N TYR A 228 -5.86 33.34 8.15
CA TYR A 228 -5.39 34.40 7.27
C TYR A 228 -4.33 35.26 7.93
N VAL A 229 -3.59 36.02 7.14
CA VAL A 229 -2.63 37.00 7.66
C VAL A 229 -3.27 38.39 7.59
N SER A 230 -3.14 39.15 8.67
CA SER A 230 -3.70 40.50 8.76
C SER A 230 -2.90 41.33 9.75
N SER A 231 -2.83 42.63 9.52
CA SER A 231 -2.29 43.58 10.49
C SER A 231 -3.39 44.33 11.24
N THR A 232 -3.00 45.04 12.29
CA THR A 232 -3.82 46.09 12.92
C THR A 232 -2.91 47.26 13.29
N ALA A 233 -3.47 48.37 13.77
CA ALA A 233 -2.67 49.54 14.17
C ALA A 233 -1.59 49.27 15.26
N ASN A 234 -1.64 48.12 15.95
CA ASN A 234 -0.70 47.74 17.02
C ASN A 234 0.00 46.37 16.82
N LEU A 235 -0.27 45.69 15.69
CA LEU A 235 0.27 44.36 15.37
C LEU A 235 0.66 44.34 13.89
N GLY A 236 1.84 43.82 13.56
CA GLY A 236 2.20 43.61 12.16
C GLY A 236 1.42 42.45 11.53
N PHE A 237 2.00 41.82 10.51
CA PHE A 237 1.38 40.73 9.77
C PHE A 237 1.44 39.43 10.55
N GLU A 238 0.50 39.36 11.48
CA GLU A 238 0.27 38.28 12.39
C GLU A 238 -0.81 37.33 11.88
N LEU A 239 -0.90 36.16 12.50
CA LEU A 239 -1.82 35.12 12.07
C LEU A 239 -3.18 35.30 12.75
N TRP A 240 -4.26 35.38 11.96
CA TRP A 240 -5.64 35.56 12.43
C TRP A 240 -6.51 34.37 12.05
N ARG A 241 -7.60 34.19 12.80
CA ARG A 241 -8.66 33.22 12.50
C ARG A 241 -10.03 33.87 12.42
N SER A 242 -10.95 33.23 11.72
CA SER A 242 -12.38 33.59 11.72
C SER A 242 -13.27 32.37 11.48
N ASP A 243 -14.40 32.27 12.18
CA ASP A 243 -15.47 31.30 11.90
C ASP A 243 -16.48 31.80 10.83
N GLY A 244 -16.21 32.96 10.22
CA GLY A 244 -17.15 33.66 9.34
C GLY A 244 -18.11 34.60 10.07
N THR A 245 -17.89 34.85 11.36
CA THR A 245 -18.57 35.87 12.18
C THR A 245 -17.57 36.85 12.80
N GLN A 246 -18.02 38.08 13.07
CA GLN A 246 -17.20 39.08 13.75
C GLN A 246 -16.72 38.61 15.15
N ALA A 247 -17.52 37.82 15.85
CA ALA A 247 -17.24 37.38 17.23
C ALA A 247 -16.25 36.21 17.30
N GLY A 248 -16.21 35.32 16.30
CA GLY A 248 -15.21 34.27 16.18
C GLY A 248 -13.91 34.74 15.50
N THR A 249 -13.81 36.01 15.12
CA THR A 249 -12.64 36.58 14.45
C THR A 249 -11.62 37.13 15.45
N ALA A 250 -10.41 36.59 15.48
CA ALA A 250 -9.38 36.94 16.47
C ALA A 250 -7.95 36.65 16.01
N LEU A 251 -6.98 37.32 16.63
CA LEU A 251 -5.56 36.98 16.56
C LEU A 251 -5.33 35.54 17.08
N ILE A 252 -4.59 34.72 16.32
CA ILE A 252 -4.12 33.41 16.77
C ILE A 252 -2.89 33.60 17.68
N LYS A 253 -1.89 34.34 17.22
CA LYS A 253 -0.64 34.58 17.94
C LYS A 253 0.05 35.83 17.39
N ASP A 254 0.60 36.63 18.30
CA ASP A 254 1.71 37.57 18.02
C ASP A 254 3.02 36.77 18.19
N PHE A 255 3.76 36.55 17.11
CA PHE A 255 5.02 35.79 17.11
C PHE A 255 6.23 36.70 17.34
N ASN A 256 6.15 37.96 16.92
CA ASN A 256 7.27 38.90 16.87
C ASN A 256 6.84 40.25 17.49
N PRO A 257 6.91 40.35 18.84
CA PRO A 257 6.10 41.27 19.63
C PRO A 257 6.01 42.74 19.16
N GLY A 258 4.78 43.18 18.90
CA GLY A 258 4.46 44.55 18.48
C GLY A 258 4.28 44.68 16.97
N SER A 259 4.99 45.61 16.33
CA SER A 259 4.93 45.81 14.88
C SER A 259 5.87 44.89 14.09
N GLY A 260 6.43 43.85 14.73
CA GLY A 260 7.08 42.76 14.02
C GLY A 260 6.05 41.94 13.22
N SER A 261 6.52 40.99 12.42
CA SER A 261 5.63 40.14 11.61
C SER A 261 6.20 38.73 11.49
N PHE A 262 5.41 37.69 11.79
CA PHE A 262 5.87 36.29 11.66
C PHE A 262 6.09 35.90 10.20
N VAL A 263 5.22 36.41 9.32
CA VAL A 263 5.38 36.48 7.89
C VAL A 263 4.97 37.90 7.48
N PRO A 264 5.93 38.76 7.13
CA PRO A 264 5.63 40.13 6.71
C PRO A 264 5.00 40.17 5.30
N PRO A 265 4.80 41.36 4.69
CA PRO A 265 3.78 41.49 3.67
C PRO A 265 4.02 40.70 2.34
N TYR A 266 5.18 40.81 1.66
CA TYR A 266 5.28 40.55 0.18
C TYR A 266 5.55 39.10 -0.23
N ILE A 267 5.46 38.17 0.72
CA ILE A 267 5.42 36.75 0.45
C ILE A 267 3.98 36.31 0.61
N PRO A 268 3.42 35.51 -0.32
CA PRO A 268 2.51 34.49 0.15
C PRO A 268 3.27 33.66 1.21
N PRO A 269 2.77 33.53 2.45
CA PRO A 269 3.42 32.64 3.40
C PRO A 269 3.47 31.26 2.73
N LEU A 270 4.57 30.53 2.88
CA LEU A 270 4.67 29.26 2.17
C LEU A 270 3.99 28.20 3.03
N LEU A 271 2.91 27.61 2.51
CA LEU A 271 1.78 27.22 3.33
C LEU A 271 1.09 25.95 2.85
N THR A 272 1.06 24.95 3.72
CA THR A 272 0.49 23.63 3.41
C THR A 272 -0.21 23.04 4.62
N VAL A 273 -1.40 22.48 4.41
CA VAL A 273 -2.16 21.82 5.47
C VAL A 273 -1.68 20.37 5.61
N SER A 274 -1.29 19.97 6.82
CA SER A 274 -0.88 18.60 7.17
C SER A 274 -1.37 18.26 8.59
N ASN A 275 -1.88 17.06 8.81
CA ASN A 275 -2.39 16.60 10.13
C ASN A 275 -3.35 17.57 10.84
N GLY A 276 -4.18 18.31 10.08
CA GLY A 276 -5.11 19.31 10.64
C GLY A 276 -4.44 20.56 11.20
N SER A 277 -3.14 20.74 10.98
CA SER A 277 -2.41 22.00 11.18
C SER A 277 -2.09 22.63 9.82
N ILE A 278 -2.06 23.95 9.75
CA ILE A 278 -1.34 24.67 8.70
C ILE A 278 0.14 24.66 9.09
N PHE A 279 1.00 24.17 8.21
CA PHE A 279 2.44 24.34 8.31
C PHE A 279 2.86 25.53 7.46
N PHE A 280 3.81 26.29 7.99
CA PHE A 280 4.31 27.50 7.36
C PHE A 280 5.76 27.80 7.72
N LYS A 281 6.44 28.44 6.79
CA LYS A 281 7.61 29.27 7.08
C LYS A 281 7.20 30.46 7.96
N GLY A 282 7.88 30.65 9.08
CA GLY A 282 7.65 31.80 9.98
C GLY A 282 8.88 32.11 10.84
N ASN A 283 8.86 33.24 11.55
CA ASN A 283 9.95 33.69 12.43
C ASN A 283 9.40 34.39 13.68
N ASP A 284 9.99 34.12 14.84
CA ASP A 284 9.64 34.73 16.15
C ASP A 284 10.61 35.85 16.57
N GLY A 285 11.48 36.29 15.65
CA GLY A 285 12.57 37.22 15.91
C GLY A 285 13.82 36.57 16.52
N THR A 286 13.83 35.26 16.79
CA THR A 286 14.94 34.58 17.48
C THR A 286 15.49 33.35 16.76
N SER A 287 14.65 32.49 16.17
CA SER A 287 15.08 31.27 15.45
C SER A 287 15.18 31.46 13.93
N GLY A 288 15.04 32.70 13.42
CA GLY A 288 15.03 32.94 11.98
C GLY A 288 13.82 32.30 11.29
N PHE A 289 13.94 32.03 9.99
CA PHE A 289 12.83 31.45 9.21
C PHE A 289 12.90 29.94 9.17
N GLU A 290 12.13 29.35 10.08
CA GLU A 290 12.08 27.93 10.37
C GLU A 290 10.70 27.34 10.06
N LEU A 291 10.56 26.03 10.24
CA LEU A 291 9.27 25.38 10.05
C LEU A 291 8.40 25.61 11.29
N TRP A 292 7.29 26.30 11.10
CA TRP A 292 6.24 26.50 12.09
C TRP A 292 4.98 25.73 11.70
N LYS A 293 4.12 25.50 12.68
CA LYS A 293 2.76 25.00 12.46
C LYS A 293 1.74 25.68 13.36
N THR A 294 0.48 25.60 12.98
CA THR A 294 -0.67 26.15 13.74
C THR A 294 -1.92 25.30 13.50
N ASP A 295 -2.68 25.04 14.56
CA ASP A 295 -4.01 24.43 14.51
C ASP A 295 -5.14 25.49 14.48
N GLY A 296 -4.79 26.77 14.26
CA GLY A 296 -5.71 27.89 14.44
C GLY A 296 -5.87 28.34 15.89
N THR A 297 -5.00 27.89 16.82
CA THR A 297 -4.98 28.33 18.23
C THR A 297 -3.60 28.81 18.66
N GLN A 298 -3.53 29.74 19.62
CA GLN A 298 -2.26 30.25 20.15
C GLN A 298 -1.37 29.12 20.72
N ALA A 299 -1.98 28.10 21.31
CA ALA A 299 -1.28 27.00 21.98
C ALA A 299 -0.72 25.95 20.99
N GLY A 300 -1.42 25.69 19.88
CA GLY A 300 -0.92 24.83 18.80
C GLY A 300 -0.01 25.55 17.81
N THR A 301 0.24 26.85 17.99
CA THR A 301 1.09 27.68 17.11
C THR A 301 2.55 27.67 17.54
N LEU A 302 3.29 26.69 17.01
CA LEU A 302 4.58 26.21 17.52
C LEU A 302 5.67 26.19 16.44
N LEU A 303 6.91 26.47 16.87
CA LEU A 303 8.12 26.15 16.13
C LEU A 303 8.24 24.63 16.10
N VAL A 304 8.30 24.04 14.91
CA VAL A 304 8.31 22.58 14.72
C VAL A 304 9.71 22.05 15.01
N ARG A 305 10.72 22.67 14.44
CA ARG A 305 12.14 22.47 14.74
C ARG A 305 12.91 23.73 14.34
N ASP A 306 13.88 24.11 15.16
CA ASP A 306 15.00 24.97 14.78
C ASP A 306 16.00 24.07 14.02
N ILE A 307 15.93 24.06 12.68
CA ILE A 307 16.71 23.16 11.81
C ILE A 307 18.10 23.78 11.54
N TRP A 308 18.21 25.11 11.42
CA TRP A 308 19.48 25.84 11.41
C TRP A 308 19.61 26.72 12.69
N PRO A 309 20.19 26.18 13.78
CA PRO A 309 20.18 26.79 15.12
C PRO A 309 20.45 28.30 15.20
N GLY A 310 19.44 29.04 15.64
CA GLY A 310 19.47 30.48 15.87
C GLY A 310 18.97 31.32 14.68
N ALA A 311 19.29 32.62 14.66
CA ALA A 311 18.70 33.56 13.69
C ALA A 311 19.08 33.34 12.20
N GLY A 312 19.78 32.24 11.88
CA GLY A 312 20.21 31.90 10.53
C GLY A 312 19.10 31.34 9.65
N GLY A 313 18.16 30.57 10.20
CA GLY A 313 17.01 30.01 9.49
C GLY A 313 17.35 28.90 8.48
N SER A 314 16.59 27.82 8.54
CA SER A 314 16.70 26.68 7.61
C SER A 314 15.94 26.86 6.31
N TYR A 315 15.02 27.82 6.27
CA TYR A 315 14.28 28.20 5.09
C TYR A 315 13.40 27.09 4.46
N PRO A 316 12.33 26.66 5.17
CA PRO A 316 11.33 25.71 4.67
C PRO A 316 10.69 26.09 3.33
N SER A 317 11.04 25.40 2.25
CA SER A 317 10.51 25.62 0.88
C SER A 317 9.57 24.52 0.36
N GLU A 318 8.78 24.93 -0.65
CA GLU A 318 7.59 24.34 -1.29
C GLU A 318 6.92 23.21 -0.50
N LEU A 319 6.53 23.47 0.75
CA LEU A 319 5.92 22.50 1.64
C LEU A 319 4.84 21.62 0.95
N VAL A 320 4.91 20.30 1.12
CA VAL A 320 3.92 19.33 0.62
C VAL A 320 3.53 18.38 1.73
N ASP A 321 2.25 18.07 1.87
CA ASP A 321 1.81 16.96 2.71
C ASP A 321 1.65 15.68 1.89
N VAL A 322 2.17 14.58 2.41
CA VAL A 322 1.77 13.22 2.01
C VAL A 322 1.38 12.43 3.24
N ASN A 323 0.08 12.19 3.35
CA ASN A 323 -0.56 11.39 4.40
C ASN A 323 -0.17 11.83 5.82
N GLY A 324 -0.06 13.13 6.08
CA GLY A 324 0.36 13.64 7.39
C GLY A 324 1.87 13.57 7.65
N THR A 325 2.68 13.35 6.62
CA THR A 325 4.11 13.64 6.65
C THR A 325 4.35 14.82 5.74
N LEU A 326 4.80 15.94 6.30
CA LEU A 326 5.16 17.13 5.54
C LEU A 326 6.56 16.94 4.95
N PHE A 327 6.69 16.97 3.64
CA PHE A 327 7.95 16.98 2.92
C PHE A 327 8.26 18.40 2.45
N PHE A 328 9.48 18.85 2.67
CA PHE A 328 9.88 20.23 2.42
C PHE A 328 11.39 20.34 2.23
N ILE A 329 11.80 21.59 2.06
CA ILE A 329 13.13 22.02 1.65
C ILE A 329 13.75 22.77 2.79
N ALA A 330 14.88 22.35 3.32
CA ALA A 330 15.51 23.12 4.38
C ALA A 330 17.02 22.91 4.44
N THR A 331 17.74 24.01 4.65
CA THR A 331 19.18 24.07 4.87
C THR A 331 19.51 23.62 6.28
N ASP A 332 20.34 22.57 6.41
CA ASP A 332 21.20 22.36 7.56
C ASP A 332 22.68 22.36 7.14
N ALA A 333 23.58 22.06 8.07
CA ALA A 333 25.02 22.10 7.84
C ALA A 333 25.57 21.14 6.76
N ALA A 334 24.76 20.23 6.19
CA ALA A 334 25.15 19.43 5.03
C ALA A 334 24.71 20.05 3.69
N GLY A 335 23.61 20.80 3.70
CA GLY A 335 22.92 21.30 2.52
C GLY A 335 21.52 21.75 2.87
N GLU A 336 20.93 22.59 2.01
CA GLU A 336 19.51 22.48 1.74
C GLU A 336 19.30 21.03 1.32
N GLU A 337 18.47 20.30 2.04
CA GLU A 337 18.35 18.85 1.87
C GLU A 337 16.89 18.44 2.00
N LEU A 338 16.56 17.23 1.58
CA LEU A 338 15.19 16.75 1.79
C LEU A 338 14.89 16.61 3.28
N TRP A 339 13.97 17.42 3.80
CA TRP A 339 13.38 17.21 5.12
C TRP A 339 11.98 16.65 5.05
N LYS A 340 11.68 15.72 5.94
CA LYS A 340 10.29 15.45 6.37
C LYS A 340 10.05 16.01 7.75
N SER A 341 8.77 16.19 8.10
CA SER A 341 8.27 16.46 9.45
C SER A 341 6.94 15.75 9.67
N ASP A 342 6.76 15.18 10.86
CA ASP A 342 5.46 14.76 11.41
C ASP A 342 4.77 15.89 12.21
N GLY A 343 5.36 17.09 12.22
CA GLY A 343 4.97 18.19 13.10
C GLY A 343 5.60 18.15 14.49
N THR A 344 6.65 17.35 14.72
CA THR A 344 7.43 17.34 15.96
C THR A 344 8.91 17.60 15.69
N GLN A 345 9.63 18.13 16.70
CA GLN A 345 11.07 18.37 16.60
C GLN A 345 11.88 17.09 16.33
N ALA A 346 11.40 15.93 16.81
CA ALA A 346 12.07 14.65 16.68
C ALA A 346 11.82 13.98 15.32
N GLY A 347 10.59 14.06 14.78
CA GLY A 347 10.25 13.56 13.45
C GLY A 347 10.64 14.51 12.30
N THR A 348 11.11 15.72 12.61
CA THR A 348 11.64 16.66 11.63
C THR A 348 13.10 16.37 11.33
N VAL A 349 13.39 15.71 10.20
CA VAL A 349 14.71 15.15 9.86
C VAL A 349 15.01 15.20 8.37
N ARG A 350 16.30 15.35 8.02
CA ARG A 350 16.81 15.03 6.68
C ARG A 350 16.51 13.57 6.37
N ILE A 351 16.07 13.27 5.15
CA ILE A 351 15.68 11.92 4.73
C ILE A 351 16.85 11.18 4.08
N ASN A 352 17.64 11.87 3.26
CA ASN A 352 18.88 11.33 2.69
C ASN A 352 19.85 12.51 2.44
N ASP A 353 21.15 12.24 2.42
CA ASP A 353 22.24 13.15 2.06
C ASP A 353 22.69 12.75 0.66
N ILE A 354 22.19 13.46 -0.34
CA ILE A 354 21.99 12.89 -1.67
C ILE A 354 23.18 13.12 -2.60
N TRP A 355 23.94 14.18 -2.34
CA TRP A 355 25.30 14.30 -2.86
C TRP A 355 26.27 14.65 -1.72
N PRO A 356 26.77 13.64 -0.98
CA PRO A 356 27.60 13.88 0.20
C PRO A 356 28.93 14.55 -0.10
N GLY A 357 29.21 15.61 0.65
CA GLY A 357 30.57 16.09 0.89
C GLY A 357 30.91 17.47 0.32
N HIS A 358 30.38 17.89 -0.83
CA HIS A 358 30.61 19.23 -1.40
C HIS A 358 29.45 19.67 -2.34
N LEU A 359 29.02 20.96 -2.28
CA LEU A 359 27.77 21.55 -2.79
C LEU A 359 26.77 20.69 -3.60
N TRP A 360 25.55 20.63 -3.09
CA TRP A 360 24.29 20.86 -3.81
C TRP A 360 23.70 19.61 -4.45
N SER A 361 22.84 18.96 -3.68
CA SER A 361 22.11 17.75 -4.04
C SER A 361 20.70 18.04 -4.62
N SER A 362 20.11 19.22 -4.33
CA SER A 362 19.60 20.17 -5.36
C SER A 362 18.14 20.40 -5.89
N PRO A 363 17.03 19.64 -5.71
CA PRO A 363 15.69 19.62 -6.40
C PRO A 363 14.88 20.81 -7.01
N SER A 364 13.72 20.59 -7.69
CA SER A 364 12.75 21.67 -8.04
C SER A 364 11.29 21.31 -8.32
N SER A 365 10.36 22.23 -8.00
CA SER A 365 8.88 22.15 -7.91
C SER A 365 8.27 20.99 -7.10
N LEU A 366 7.66 21.25 -5.92
CA LEU A 366 7.48 20.22 -4.86
C LEU A 366 6.13 19.49 -4.81
N THR A 367 6.18 18.17 -4.69
CA THR A 367 5.10 17.36 -5.25
C THR A 367 4.77 16.04 -4.56
N ALA A 368 3.48 15.85 -4.23
CA ALA A 368 2.85 14.64 -3.71
C ALA A 368 2.00 13.84 -4.73
N VAL A 369 2.14 12.51 -4.74
CA VAL A 369 1.05 11.59 -5.09
C VAL A 369 1.05 10.23 -4.38
N GLY A 370 -0.16 9.85 -3.94
CA GLY A 370 -0.38 8.63 -3.21
C GLY A 370 0.35 8.69 -1.87
N ASN A 371 1.35 7.82 -1.71
CA ASN A 371 2.17 7.70 -0.51
C ASN A 371 3.66 7.99 -0.75
N THR A 372 4.02 8.26 -2.00
CA THR A 372 5.31 8.80 -2.31
C THR A 372 5.23 10.32 -2.35
N VAL A 373 6.41 10.89 -2.19
CA VAL A 373 6.78 12.18 -2.73
C VAL A 373 7.95 11.83 -3.67
N TYR A 374 8.23 12.49 -4.79
CA TYR A 374 9.54 12.30 -5.46
C TYR A 374 10.46 13.54 -5.26
N PHE A 375 11.74 13.63 -5.65
CA PHE A 375 12.42 14.96 -5.68
C PHE A 375 12.68 15.38 -7.11
N LEU A 376 13.67 16.23 -7.36
CA LEU A 376 14.64 16.22 -8.46
C LEU A 376 16.05 16.28 -7.81
N ALA A 377 17.20 15.84 -8.34
CA ALA A 377 18.49 15.90 -7.59
C ALA A 377 19.68 15.22 -8.27
N ASP A 378 20.87 15.83 -8.25
CA ASP A 378 22.10 15.10 -8.56
C ASP A 378 22.54 14.18 -7.43
N ASP A 379 23.12 13.03 -7.79
CA ASP A 379 24.09 12.24 -7.00
C ASP A 379 25.56 12.63 -7.28
N GLY A 380 25.79 13.63 -8.12
CA GLY A 380 27.09 14.18 -8.52
C GLY A 380 27.83 13.38 -9.61
N VAL A 381 27.43 12.13 -9.85
CA VAL A 381 28.06 11.23 -10.84
C VAL A 381 27.45 11.40 -12.25
N SER A 382 26.29 12.07 -12.34
CA SER A 382 25.16 11.29 -12.82
C SER A 382 23.97 12.11 -13.29
N GLY A 383 23.57 13.10 -12.49
CA GLY A 383 22.82 14.23 -12.98
C GLY A 383 21.34 14.26 -12.68
N ARG A 384 20.47 14.66 -13.62
CA ARG A 384 19.11 15.16 -13.33
C ARG A 384 18.02 14.33 -13.93
N GLU A 385 17.63 13.42 -13.08
CA GLU A 385 17.15 12.13 -13.48
C GLU A 385 15.94 11.74 -12.68
N LEU A 386 15.87 10.68 -11.91
CA LEU A 386 14.67 10.34 -11.15
C LEU A 386 15.20 9.64 -9.86
N TRP A 387 15.06 10.24 -8.63
CA TRP A 387 14.72 9.56 -7.33
C TRP A 387 13.33 9.86 -6.70
N LYS A 388 12.60 8.81 -6.37
CA LYS A 388 11.41 8.87 -5.50
C LYS A 388 11.81 8.98 -4.03
N THR A 389 10.89 9.29 -3.11
CA THR A 389 10.97 8.77 -1.73
C THR A 389 9.63 8.55 -1.06
N ASP A 390 9.54 7.46 -0.30
CA ASP A 390 8.51 7.21 0.71
C ASP A 390 8.77 7.95 2.04
N GLY A 391 9.85 8.75 2.10
CA GLY A 391 10.31 9.41 3.32
C GLY A 391 11.34 8.61 4.11
N THR A 392 11.95 7.59 3.51
CA THR A 392 13.10 6.86 4.09
C THR A 392 14.35 7.05 3.22
N GLU A 393 15.53 6.95 3.83
CA GLU A 393 16.82 6.98 3.12
C GLU A 393 16.88 5.89 2.04
N ALA A 394 16.46 4.66 2.37
CA ALA A 394 16.48 3.51 1.45
C ALA A 394 15.37 3.50 0.39
N GLY A 395 14.25 4.21 0.62
CA GLY A 395 13.22 4.48 -0.37
C GLY A 395 13.51 5.74 -1.19
N THR A 396 14.53 6.51 -0.79
CA THR A 396 15.04 7.66 -1.53
C THR A 396 15.90 7.17 -2.70
N VAL A 397 15.26 6.73 -3.78
CA VAL A 397 15.93 5.97 -4.84
C VAL A 397 15.59 6.37 -6.26
N ARG A 398 16.66 6.49 -7.01
CA ARG A 398 16.88 6.32 -8.45
C ARG A 398 15.81 5.53 -9.22
N VAL A 399 15.47 5.97 -10.44
CA VAL A 399 14.39 5.39 -11.25
C VAL A 399 14.82 4.90 -12.68
N ARG A 400 14.80 5.62 -13.84
CA ARG A 400 15.31 5.17 -15.20
C ARG A 400 16.19 6.04 -16.13
N ASP A 401 17.35 5.52 -16.55
CA ASP A 401 18.14 6.15 -17.63
C ASP A 401 17.48 6.17 -19.00
N LEU A 402 17.35 7.36 -19.61
CA LEU A 402 17.11 7.49 -21.04
C LEU A 402 18.17 8.27 -21.81
N ARG A 403 19.21 8.80 -21.15
CA ARG A 403 20.35 9.40 -21.86
C ARG A 403 21.67 9.09 -21.17
N PRO A 404 22.22 7.87 -21.35
CA PRO A 404 23.15 7.36 -20.36
C PRO A 404 24.48 8.08 -20.14
N GLY A 405 24.90 8.08 -18.87
CA GLY A 405 26.01 8.88 -18.33
C GLY A 405 25.58 10.32 -18.05
N ALA A 406 26.51 11.20 -17.67
CA ALA A 406 26.24 12.61 -17.39
C ALA A 406 25.86 13.47 -18.63
N ALA A 407 25.10 12.91 -19.61
CA ALA A 407 24.47 13.53 -20.79
C ALA A 407 22.89 13.61 -20.77
N SER A 408 22.25 14.68 -20.23
CA SER A 408 20.93 14.86 -19.58
C SER A 408 19.61 14.61 -20.28
N PRO A 409 18.48 14.60 -19.55
CA PRO A 409 17.15 14.54 -20.09
C PRO A 409 16.57 15.97 -20.17
N SER A 410 15.57 16.42 -19.39
CA SER A 410 15.17 17.81 -19.04
C SER A 410 13.74 17.93 -18.41
N LEU A 411 13.47 18.84 -17.47
CA LEU A 411 12.73 18.65 -16.19
C LEU A 411 12.16 19.85 -15.20
N THR A 412 11.32 21.00 -15.20
CA THR A 412 10.50 22.18 -15.85
C THR A 412 8.94 22.22 -16.14
N SER A 413 7.95 21.69 -15.35
CA SER A 413 6.50 22.10 -15.37
C SER A 413 5.42 21.39 -14.48
N LEU A 414 5.66 20.22 -13.89
CA LEU A 414 4.77 19.19 -13.31
C LEU A 414 3.41 18.74 -13.80
N THR A 415 3.24 17.41 -13.81
CA THR A 415 1.95 16.81 -13.50
C THR A 415 1.99 15.43 -12.87
N ALA A 416 1.08 15.17 -11.92
CA ALA A 416 0.65 13.81 -11.63
C ALA A 416 -0.31 13.31 -12.71
N VAL A 417 -1.01 12.22 -12.42
CA VAL A 417 -2.41 11.99 -12.76
C VAL A 417 -3.03 11.09 -11.66
N GLY A 418 -4.00 11.46 -10.82
CA GLY A 418 -4.42 10.55 -9.73
C GLY A 418 -3.30 10.37 -8.69
N SER A 419 -2.62 9.22 -8.59
CA SER A 419 -1.28 9.10 -7.94
C SER A 419 -0.09 8.98 -8.92
N THR A 420 -0.41 9.05 -10.19
CA THR A 420 0.39 8.80 -11.38
C THR A 420 1.20 10.04 -11.73
N LEU A 421 2.13 10.04 -12.70
CA LEU A 421 2.70 11.30 -13.18
C LEU A 421 3.19 11.37 -14.65
N PHE A 422 3.19 12.60 -15.17
CA PHE A 422 3.49 13.06 -16.53
C PHE A 422 4.30 14.45 -16.56
N PHE A 423 5.03 14.79 -17.65
CA PHE A 423 6.36 15.53 -17.74
C PHE A 423 6.71 16.77 -18.74
N VAL A 424 8.00 17.22 -19.15
CA VAL A 424 8.56 18.09 -20.32
C VAL A 424 10.05 17.89 -21.13
N ALA A 425 10.78 17.11 -22.13
CA ALA A 425 10.95 15.85 -23.17
C ALA A 425 12.05 15.75 -24.33
N ASP A 426 13.11 14.86 -24.37
CA ASP A 426 13.94 14.47 -25.59
C ASP A 426 15.06 13.31 -25.61
N ASP A 427 14.83 11.97 -25.71
CA ASP A 427 15.84 10.87 -25.44
C ASP A 427 17.10 10.88 -26.31
N GLY A 428 17.19 11.75 -27.31
CA GLY A 428 18.28 11.73 -28.27
C GLY A 428 18.07 10.66 -29.33
N VAL A 429 16.86 10.12 -29.45
CA VAL A 429 16.45 9.23 -30.53
C VAL A 429 15.28 9.82 -31.33
N SER A 430 14.28 10.41 -30.68
CA SER A 430 12.93 10.42 -31.27
C SER A 430 12.26 11.77 -31.44
N GLY A 431 12.97 12.87 -31.24
CA GLY A 431 12.40 14.19 -31.15
C GLY A 431 12.31 14.64 -29.68
N LYS A 432 11.93 15.89 -29.49
CA LYS A 432 11.55 16.41 -28.18
C LYS A 432 10.06 16.04 -27.81
N GLU A 433 9.77 15.09 -26.89
CA GLU A 433 8.46 14.37 -26.74
C GLU A 433 7.90 14.06 -25.31
N LEU A 434 6.56 13.75 -24.94
CA LEU A 434 5.70 13.14 -23.72
C LEU A 434 5.41 11.64 -22.93
N TRP A 435 5.88 10.31 -23.00
CA TRP A 435 6.27 8.98 -22.19
C TRP A 435 5.29 8.54 -20.98
N LYS A 436 5.73 7.96 -19.80
CA LYS A 436 4.99 7.68 -18.48
C LYS A 436 5.88 7.61 -17.18
N THR A 437 5.44 7.77 -15.90
CA THR A 437 5.99 6.89 -14.78
C THR A 437 5.19 6.45 -13.53
N ASP A 438 5.26 5.14 -13.30
CA ASP A 438 4.90 4.38 -12.09
C ASP A 438 5.91 4.52 -10.94
N GLY A 439 6.96 5.34 -11.12
CA GLY A 439 8.08 5.47 -10.19
C GLY A 439 9.15 4.37 -10.34
N THR A 440 9.32 3.74 -11.50
CA THR A 440 10.28 2.63 -11.70
C THR A 440 11.05 2.69 -13.05
N GLN A 441 12.23 2.07 -13.16
CA GLN A 441 13.17 2.05 -14.33
C GLN A 441 12.54 1.95 -15.75
N ALA A 442 12.53 0.80 -16.42
CA ALA A 442 11.56 0.55 -17.51
C ALA A 442 10.07 0.60 -17.04
N GLY A 443 9.72 1.63 -16.27
CA GLY A 443 8.44 2.15 -15.83
C GLY A 443 8.19 3.49 -16.52
N THR A 444 8.58 3.54 -17.78
CA THR A 444 8.45 4.65 -18.72
C THR A 444 7.80 4.17 -20.02
N VAL A 445 6.57 4.47 -20.36
CA VAL A 445 5.98 4.35 -21.73
C VAL A 445 6.15 5.53 -22.60
N ARG A 446 7.12 5.53 -23.53
CA ARG A 446 7.07 6.17 -24.86
C ARG A 446 5.66 6.11 -25.40
N VAL A 447 5.25 6.93 -26.33
CA VAL A 447 3.85 7.00 -26.77
C VAL A 447 3.84 6.99 -28.32
N LYS A 448 2.96 7.70 -29.05
CA LYS A 448 3.10 7.83 -30.52
C LYS A 448 4.26 8.73 -30.76
N ASP A 449 5.12 8.23 -31.62
CA ASP A 449 5.76 9.02 -32.67
C ASP A 449 4.67 9.56 -33.64
N ILE A 450 4.29 10.84 -33.65
CA ILE A 450 3.09 11.32 -34.37
C ILE A 450 3.29 11.50 -35.89
N TRP A 451 4.53 11.78 -36.33
CA TRP A 451 5.02 12.02 -37.70
C TRP A 451 6.52 11.64 -37.77
N PRO A 452 6.85 10.57 -37.02
CA PRO A 452 8.11 10.21 -36.40
C PRO A 452 9.30 11.17 -36.31
N GLY A 453 9.80 11.32 -35.08
CA GLY A 453 11.23 11.45 -34.87
C GLY A 453 11.74 12.89 -34.81
N ALA A 454 12.91 13.05 -35.41
CA ALA A 454 13.95 13.89 -34.85
C ALA A 454 13.80 15.42 -35.00
N LEU A 455 12.60 16.01 -35.01
CA LEU A 455 12.46 17.44 -34.70
C LEU A 455 11.26 17.92 -33.84
N GLY A 456 10.73 17.13 -32.90
CA GLY A 456 10.23 17.65 -31.61
C GLY A 456 9.09 18.69 -31.54
N SER A 457 8.16 18.44 -30.64
CA SER A 457 6.77 18.88 -30.76
C SER A 457 6.22 19.79 -29.67
N SER A 458 7.04 20.25 -28.76
CA SER A 458 6.81 21.37 -27.84
C SER A 458 5.67 21.36 -26.82
N PRO A 459 5.23 20.21 -26.31
CA PRO A 459 4.19 20.14 -25.30
C PRO A 459 4.41 20.90 -23.99
N SER A 460 3.45 21.72 -23.63
CA SER A 460 3.45 22.79 -22.65
C SER A 460 2.42 22.52 -21.56
N SER A 461 1.56 23.43 -21.14
CA SER A 461 0.69 23.52 -19.94
C SER A 461 0.15 22.27 -19.13
N LEU A 462 0.76 21.07 -19.00
CA LEU A 462 0.12 19.76 -18.62
C LEU A 462 -0.81 19.76 -17.39
N VAL A 463 -2.11 19.49 -17.61
CA VAL A 463 -3.22 19.68 -16.63
C VAL A 463 -4.06 18.43 -16.29
N HIS A 464 -5.42 18.36 -16.41
CA HIS A 464 -6.32 17.27 -16.02
C HIS A 464 -7.83 17.45 -15.91
N ARG A 465 -8.58 16.36 -16.16
CA ARG A 465 -9.88 15.96 -15.57
C ARG A 465 -10.24 14.49 -15.74
N ASN A 466 -11.13 13.91 -14.93
CA ASN A 466 -11.96 12.69 -15.12
C ASN A 466 -11.40 11.41 -15.78
N GLY A 467 -10.22 11.40 -16.37
CA GLY A 467 -10.03 10.60 -17.59
C GLY A 467 -10.13 11.37 -18.94
N VAL A 468 -9.68 12.64 -19.05
CA VAL A 468 -9.45 13.56 -20.21
C VAL A 468 -8.55 14.79 -19.74
N LEU A 469 -7.25 15.19 -19.91
CA LEU A 469 -6.05 15.49 -20.82
C LEU A 469 -6.25 16.33 -22.03
N TYR A 470 -5.34 17.27 -22.39
CA TYR A 470 -5.18 17.94 -23.70
C TYR A 470 -3.83 18.74 -24.10
N PHE A 471 -2.61 18.21 -24.38
CA PHE A 471 -1.34 18.80 -24.98
C PHE A 471 -1.24 20.04 -25.93
N ALA A 472 -0.09 20.56 -26.34
CA ALA A 472 0.17 20.48 -27.79
C ALA A 472 1.42 19.79 -28.21
N ALA A 473 1.36 19.25 -29.39
CA ALA A 473 2.35 18.37 -29.95
C ALA A 473 2.51 18.63 -31.42
N ASP A 474 3.40 17.86 -32.09
CA ASP A 474 3.69 17.87 -33.53
C ASP A 474 2.89 16.82 -34.29
N ASP A 475 2.47 17.10 -35.50
CA ASP A 475 1.91 16.09 -36.41
C ASP A 475 2.42 16.37 -37.83
N GLY A 476 2.96 17.55 -38.11
CA GLY A 476 3.63 17.92 -39.35
C GLY A 476 2.72 17.91 -40.57
N VAL A 477 1.40 17.69 -40.40
CA VAL A 477 0.40 17.56 -41.47
C VAL A 477 -0.61 18.69 -41.36
N TYR A 478 -1.19 18.82 -40.18
CA TYR A 478 -2.19 19.80 -39.82
C TYR A 478 -1.45 20.99 -39.23
N GLY A 479 -1.06 20.89 -37.97
CA GLY A 479 -0.52 21.99 -37.22
C GLY A 479 -1.00 22.05 -35.77
N ARG A 480 -0.14 22.61 -34.92
CA ARG A 480 -0.04 22.79 -33.44
C ARG A 480 -1.31 22.83 -32.52
N GLU A 481 -2.50 22.62 -33.09
CA GLU A 481 -3.90 22.65 -32.65
C GLU A 481 -4.38 21.79 -31.46
N PRO A 482 -5.61 21.97 -30.93
CA PRO A 482 -6.08 21.14 -29.84
C PRO A 482 -6.40 19.75 -30.20
N TRP A 483 -5.52 18.88 -29.71
CA TRP A 483 -5.33 17.53 -30.12
C TRP A 483 -5.85 16.52 -28.90
N MET A 484 -6.17 15.18 -28.87
CA MET A 484 -7.01 14.35 -27.87
C MET A 484 -6.70 12.81 -27.41
N SER A 485 -5.51 12.24 -27.04
CA SER A 485 -5.24 10.77 -26.70
C SER A 485 -5.92 10.06 -25.52
N ASP A 486 -6.19 8.76 -25.59
CA ASP A 486 -6.58 7.88 -24.45
C ASP A 486 -5.41 7.15 -23.80
N GLY A 487 -4.19 7.48 -24.19
CA GLY A 487 -2.94 7.17 -23.52
C GLY A 487 -2.69 5.71 -23.04
N THR A 488 -3.45 4.81 -23.62
CA THR A 488 -2.89 3.81 -24.53
C THR A 488 -2.63 4.41 -25.92
N ASP A 489 -1.92 3.66 -26.75
CA ASP A 489 -1.63 4.03 -28.13
C ASP A 489 -2.89 4.11 -28.99
N ALA A 490 -3.79 3.15 -28.79
CA ALA A 490 -5.04 3.08 -29.53
C ALA A 490 -6.03 4.21 -29.18
N GLY A 491 -5.81 4.93 -28.09
CA GLY A 491 -6.76 5.89 -27.56
C GLY A 491 -7.07 7.11 -28.42
N THR A 492 -6.64 7.13 -29.68
CA THR A 492 -5.87 8.28 -30.11
C THR A 492 -5.97 8.68 -31.60
N VAL A 493 -7.15 9.23 -31.93
CA VAL A 493 -7.61 9.93 -33.16
C VAL A 493 -7.13 11.38 -33.46
N LEU A 494 -7.88 12.09 -34.32
CA LEU A 494 -7.92 13.53 -34.49
C LEU A 494 -9.40 13.98 -34.51
N LEU A 495 -9.81 15.05 -33.82
CA LEU A 495 -11.20 15.26 -33.39
C LEU A 495 -11.80 16.63 -33.84
N ARG A 496 -11.01 17.48 -34.52
CA ARG A 496 -11.35 18.58 -35.44
C ARG A 496 -10.06 19.25 -35.92
N ASN A 497 -9.91 19.48 -37.23
CA ASN A 497 -9.27 20.70 -37.72
C ASN A 497 -10.36 21.80 -37.74
N ILE A 498 -10.03 23.04 -37.41
CA ILE A 498 -10.75 24.23 -37.87
C ILE A 498 -9.82 25.21 -38.58
N HIS A 499 -8.54 25.35 -38.20
CA HIS A 499 -7.45 26.11 -38.81
C HIS A 499 -7.23 25.50 -40.19
N THR A 500 -8.16 25.83 -41.09
CA THR A 500 -8.50 25.02 -42.27
C THR A 500 -7.52 25.24 -43.45
N THR A 501 -6.31 25.68 -43.12
CA THR A 501 -5.14 25.84 -44.00
C THR A 501 -3.88 25.61 -43.16
N PRO A 502 -2.82 24.95 -43.64
CA PRO A 502 -1.59 24.76 -42.85
C PRO A 502 -0.82 26.09 -42.69
N ARG A 503 -1.04 26.78 -41.58
CA ARG A 503 -0.39 28.02 -41.09
C ARG A 503 -0.57 28.07 -39.57
N ASN A 504 0.32 28.72 -38.80
CA ASN A 504 0.37 28.70 -37.32
C ASN A 504 -0.94 29.15 -36.56
N SER A 505 -0.98 29.25 -35.20
CA SER A 505 -2.13 29.57 -34.29
C SER A 505 -1.87 29.99 -32.77
N TYR A 506 -1.88 29.23 -31.63
CA TYR A 506 -1.15 29.55 -30.29
C TYR A 506 -1.72 29.72 -28.80
N PRO A 507 -2.46 28.78 -28.18
CA PRO A 507 -2.80 28.68 -26.75
C PRO A 507 -1.70 28.54 -25.67
N ALA A 508 -0.61 29.27 -25.72
CA ALA A 508 0.53 29.15 -24.79
C ALA A 508 0.46 29.56 -23.29
N PHE A 509 -0.03 28.69 -22.37
CA PHE A 509 -0.13 28.99 -20.92
C PHE A 509 -1.35 28.39 -20.11
N MET A 510 -2.62 28.74 -20.44
CA MET A 510 -3.96 28.15 -20.07
C MET A 510 -4.48 27.87 -18.60
N MET A 511 -5.83 27.97 -18.32
CA MET A 511 -6.58 27.72 -17.02
C MET A 511 -7.73 26.55 -16.75
N ASP A 512 -8.28 26.20 -15.52
CA ASP A 512 -9.52 25.31 -15.24
C ASP A 512 -10.49 25.71 -14.02
N LEU A 513 -11.79 25.23 -13.91
CA LEU A 513 -12.86 25.23 -12.83
C LEU A 513 -14.08 24.24 -13.11
N ASN A 514 -15.07 24.01 -12.21
CA ASN A 514 -16.51 23.61 -12.31
C ASN A 514 -17.21 23.04 -13.60
N GLY A 515 -16.83 23.26 -14.88
CA GLY A 515 -17.79 22.98 -15.98
C GLY A 515 -17.36 22.82 -17.45
N THR A 516 -16.21 23.32 -17.85
CA THR A 516 -16.23 24.47 -18.77
C THR A 516 -15.00 24.90 -19.71
N LEU A 517 -13.68 24.78 -19.47
CA LEU A 517 -12.42 25.08 -20.27
C LEU A 517 -12.34 26.36 -21.19
N LEU A 518 -11.27 27.18 -21.38
CA LEU A 518 -11.23 28.56 -22.01
C LEU A 518 -9.81 29.19 -22.53
N PHE A 519 -9.01 28.76 -23.55
CA PHE A 519 -7.57 29.21 -23.86
C PHE A 519 -7.35 29.97 -25.18
N THR A 520 -6.14 30.35 -25.68
CA THR A 520 -6.04 31.36 -26.78
C THR A 520 -5.68 30.89 -28.18
N ALA A 521 -6.60 30.93 -29.15
CA ALA A 521 -6.41 30.26 -30.43
C ALA A 521 -7.02 30.95 -31.64
N THR A 522 -6.42 30.85 -32.83
CA THR A 522 -6.58 31.91 -33.85
C THR A 522 -6.98 31.57 -35.27
N SER A 523 -7.99 32.31 -35.77
CA SER A 523 -8.59 32.12 -37.07
C SER A 523 -8.48 33.27 -38.08
N GLY A 524 -8.55 32.92 -39.37
CA GLY A 524 -8.81 33.84 -40.46
C GLY A 524 -10.29 34.17 -40.63
N VAL A 525 -11.18 33.57 -39.84
CA VAL A 525 -12.59 33.94 -39.77
C VAL A 525 -12.86 34.90 -38.59
N TYR A 526 -12.08 34.83 -37.50
CA TYR A 526 -12.20 35.62 -36.27
C TYR A 526 -10.94 35.79 -35.35
N GLY A 527 -9.80 35.07 -35.50
CA GLY A 527 -8.43 35.37 -34.98
C GLY A 527 -8.17 35.57 -33.48
N ARG A 528 -7.41 34.70 -32.74
CA ARG A 528 -6.84 34.45 -31.32
C ARG A 528 -7.67 34.12 -30.03
N GLU A 529 -8.98 33.86 -30.03
CA GLU A 529 -9.94 33.70 -28.90
C GLU A 529 -9.52 32.88 -27.70
N LEU A 530 -9.98 33.24 -26.49
CA LEU A 530 -10.31 32.21 -25.48
C LEU A 530 -11.05 31.06 -26.16
N TRP A 531 -10.90 29.79 -25.75
CA TRP A 531 -11.32 28.63 -26.54
C TRP A 531 -11.51 27.34 -25.67
N LYS A 532 -12.39 26.36 -25.98
CA LYS A 532 -12.82 25.25 -25.03
C LYS A 532 -13.10 23.92 -25.64
N THR A 533 -13.44 22.91 -24.82
CA THR A 533 -13.79 21.54 -25.23
C THR A 533 -15.24 21.02 -24.83
N ASP A 534 -15.72 19.75 -24.99
CA ASP A 534 -16.88 18.97 -24.38
C ASP A 534 -17.08 17.48 -24.81
N GLY A 535 -17.74 17.10 -25.92
CA GLY A 535 -18.39 15.76 -25.98
C GLY A 535 -18.32 14.89 -27.26
N THR A 536 -17.97 15.43 -28.43
CA THR A 536 -17.80 14.67 -29.71
C THR A 536 -16.99 15.43 -30.77
N VAL A 537 -17.59 16.34 -31.58
CA VAL A 537 -16.96 17.05 -32.74
C VAL A 537 -17.52 18.47 -32.98
N ALA A 538 -18.80 18.71 -32.67
CA ALA A 538 -19.59 19.85 -33.16
C ALA A 538 -19.57 21.13 -32.29
N GLY A 539 -18.60 21.24 -31.40
CA GLY A 539 -18.61 22.19 -30.31
C GLY A 539 -17.81 23.40 -30.63
N THR A 540 -16.62 23.20 -31.19
CA THR A 540 -15.56 24.17 -31.37
C THR A 540 -16.07 25.42 -32.09
N VAL A 541 -16.57 26.41 -31.35
CA VAL A 541 -17.09 27.68 -31.87
C VAL A 541 -16.75 28.77 -30.83
N PRO A 542 -16.39 30.00 -31.24
CA PRO A 542 -15.81 31.12 -30.45
C PRO A 542 -16.69 31.41 -29.24
N VAL A 543 -16.36 32.31 -28.32
CA VAL A 543 -17.28 32.75 -27.27
C VAL A 543 -17.76 34.18 -27.44
N LYS A 544 -16.93 35.18 -27.69
CA LYS A 544 -17.51 36.40 -28.22
C LYS A 544 -16.64 37.13 -29.19
N ASP A 545 -17.34 37.55 -30.24
CA ASP A 545 -16.95 38.59 -31.16
C ASP A 545 -17.11 39.95 -30.49
N ILE A 546 -15.99 40.47 -29.99
CA ILE A 546 -15.94 41.71 -29.23
C ILE A 546 -15.47 42.88 -30.11
N ASN A 547 -14.63 42.60 -31.11
CA ASN A 547 -14.03 43.46 -32.16
C ASN A 547 -14.43 42.97 -33.57
N PRO A 548 -15.73 42.80 -33.91
CA PRO A 548 -16.18 41.82 -34.91
C PRO A 548 -15.44 41.86 -36.27
N GLY A 549 -14.85 40.75 -36.72
CA GLY A 549 -14.06 40.70 -37.97
C GLY A 549 -13.09 39.51 -38.03
N PRO A 550 -11.86 39.70 -38.58
CA PRO A 550 -10.69 38.80 -38.48
C PRO A 550 -9.36 39.52 -38.07
N ALA A 551 -9.42 40.73 -37.46
CA ALA A 551 -8.30 41.65 -37.12
C ALA A 551 -7.63 41.45 -35.73
N SER A 552 -7.39 42.51 -34.90
CA SER A 552 -6.71 42.34 -33.59
C SER A 552 -7.10 43.15 -32.30
N ALA A 553 -7.16 42.43 -31.17
CA ALA A 553 -7.03 42.68 -29.73
C ALA A 553 -5.71 42.22 -29.07
N SER A 554 -5.41 40.92 -29.02
CA SER A 554 -4.24 40.25 -28.41
C SER A 554 -4.01 40.30 -26.87
N PRO A 555 -4.83 39.62 -26.03
CA PRO A 555 -4.55 39.50 -24.58
C PRO A 555 -3.27 38.81 -24.06
N THR A 556 -3.14 38.83 -22.72
CA THR A 556 -2.07 38.32 -21.83
C THR A 556 -2.38 38.70 -20.35
N ALA A 557 -1.42 38.58 -19.41
CA ALA A 557 -1.38 39.19 -18.07
C ALA A 557 -2.21 38.54 -16.93
N PHE A 558 -1.70 37.41 -16.41
CA PHE A 558 -2.43 36.49 -15.50
C PHE A 558 -2.10 36.47 -14.00
N VAL A 559 -3.08 35.91 -13.28
CA VAL A 559 -3.32 35.73 -11.83
C VAL A 559 -4.32 34.53 -11.68
N ARG A 560 -4.76 34.13 -10.46
CA ARG A 560 -5.81 33.11 -10.17
C ARG A 560 -6.84 33.69 -9.14
N VAL A 561 -8.18 33.85 -9.36
CA VAL A 561 -9.13 34.65 -8.53
C VAL A 561 -10.74 34.39 -8.45
N ASP A 562 -11.36 33.27 -7.92
CA ASP A 562 -12.81 33.09 -7.36
C ASP A 562 -13.87 32.26 -8.24
N ASP A 563 -15.14 32.64 -8.63
CA ASP A 563 -16.00 32.49 -9.96
C ASP A 563 -16.42 33.45 -11.42
N THR A 564 -15.95 34.73 -11.94
CA THR A 564 -15.33 35.37 -13.30
C THR A 564 -13.79 35.96 -13.33
N LEU A 565 -12.80 36.06 -14.32
CA LEU A 565 -11.21 36.13 -14.20
C LEU A 565 -10.46 37.47 -14.80
N TYR A 566 -9.10 37.67 -15.05
CA TYR A 566 -8.29 38.87 -15.68
C TYR A 566 -7.33 38.73 -16.95
N PHE A 567 -7.18 39.69 -17.94
CA PHE A 567 -6.37 39.58 -19.26
C PHE A 567 -6.24 40.79 -20.25
N ALA A 568 -5.31 40.85 -21.23
CA ALA A 568 -5.14 41.94 -22.26
C ALA A 568 -6.24 42.35 -23.38
N ALA A 569 -5.98 42.66 -24.70
CA ALA A 569 -6.96 43.00 -25.85
C ALA A 569 -7.08 44.40 -26.62
N ASP A 570 -8.13 44.59 -27.45
CA ASP A 570 -8.82 45.81 -27.98
C ASP A 570 -10.15 45.41 -28.69
N ASP A 571 -11.30 46.11 -28.56
CA ASP A 571 -12.46 45.88 -29.47
C ASP A 571 -12.32 46.52 -30.86
N GLY A 572 -11.18 47.13 -31.15
CA GLY A 572 -11.01 48.02 -32.30
C GLY A 572 -11.85 49.30 -32.18
N THR A 573 -12.47 49.57 -31.01
CA THR A 573 -13.37 50.72 -30.81
C THR A 573 -13.04 51.58 -29.58
N SER A 574 -12.56 50.96 -28.50
CA SER A 574 -12.10 51.60 -27.25
C SER A 574 -10.62 51.34 -26.94
N GLY A 575 -9.87 50.73 -27.86
CA GLY A 575 -8.42 50.64 -27.78
C GLY A 575 -7.95 49.63 -26.73
N ALA A 576 -6.87 49.95 -26.04
CA ALA A 576 -6.22 49.06 -25.11
C ALA A 576 -6.52 49.42 -23.64
N GLU A 577 -7.39 48.74 -22.86
CA GLU A 577 -7.63 49.02 -21.41
C GLU A 577 -8.03 47.83 -20.49
N LEU A 578 -9.28 47.60 -20.06
CA LEU A 578 -9.67 46.58 -19.04
C LEU A 578 -11.18 46.11 -19.22
N TRP A 579 -11.69 44.91 -18.81
CA TRP A 579 -12.99 44.23 -19.25
C TRP A 579 -13.21 42.84 -18.47
N LYS A 580 -13.75 41.66 -18.88
CA LYS A 580 -14.13 40.49 -18.00
C LYS A 580 -14.25 39.08 -18.61
N THR A 581 -14.33 37.98 -17.82
CA THR A 581 -14.96 36.68 -18.26
C THR A 581 -15.20 35.48 -17.29
N ASP A 582 -16.29 34.72 -17.52
CA ASP A 582 -16.94 33.61 -16.73
C ASP A 582 -17.08 32.24 -17.48
N GLY A 583 -18.31 31.88 -17.95
CA GLY A 583 -18.70 30.81 -18.89
C GLY A 583 -19.85 31.16 -19.92
N THR A 584 -20.64 32.26 -19.82
CA THR A 584 -22.09 32.30 -20.26
C THR A 584 -22.85 33.66 -20.59
N GLN A 585 -23.49 33.87 -21.78
CA GLN A 585 -23.97 35.15 -22.48
C GLN A 585 -24.89 36.29 -21.92
N ALA A 586 -25.65 36.22 -20.84
CA ALA A 586 -26.81 37.14 -20.66
C ALA A 586 -26.54 38.62 -20.19
N GLY A 587 -26.02 39.51 -21.04
CA GLY A 587 -26.02 40.98 -20.81
C GLY A 587 -24.83 41.72 -21.42
N THR A 588 -24.11 42.50 -20.58
CA THR A 588 -22.66 42.79 -20.69
C THR A 588 -22.14 43.89 -21.66
N VAL A 589 -21.12 44.68 -21.23
CA VAL A 589 -20.20 45.53 -22.04
C VAL A 589 -18.87 45.83 -21.26
N ARG A 590 -17.87 46.56 -21.85
CA ARG A 590 -16.63 47.29 -21.37
C ARG A 590 -15.81 46.77 -20.11
N VAL A 591 -14.92 47.54 -19.42
CA VAL A 591 -14.83 47.61 -17.89
C VAL A 591 -15.49 48.84 -17.31
N LYS A 592 -15.08 49.87 -18.00
CA LYS A 592 -15.18 51.29 -17.89
C LYS A 592 -14.41 51.67 -19.15
N ASP A 593 -14.91 52.57 -19.98
CA ASP A 593 -14.01 53.25 -20.89
C ASP A 593 -13.13 54.14 -19.99
N ILE A 594 -11.93 53.68 -19.63
CA ILE A 594 -11.01 54.42 -18.75
C ILE A 594 -10.54 55.66 -19.49
N ARG A 595 -10.26 55.49 -20.78
CA ARG A 595 -9.90 56.50 -21.78
C ARG A 595 -10.83 56.39 -23.00
N PRO A 596 -12.03 56.98 -22.95
CA PRO A 596 -13.05 56.88 -23.99
C PRO A 596 -12.54 57.07 -25.44
N GLY A 597 -12.53 55.98 -26.21
CA GLY A 597 -12.19 55.95 -27.64
C GLY A 597 -11.03 55.01 -27.99
N ALA A 598 -10.78 54.82 -29.29
CA ALA A 598 -9.90 53.78 -29.87
C ALA A 598 -8.37 53.95 -29.62
N THR A 599 -7.98 54.22 -28.38
CA THR A 599 -6.58 54.27 -27.91
C THR A 599 -6.45 53.51 -26.60
N GLY A 600 -7.40 53.69 -25.69
CA GLY A 600 -7.43 52.99 -24.40
C GLY A 600 -6.33 53.37 -23.40
N SER A 601 -6.54 52.98 -22.15
CA SER A 601 -5.71 53.35 -21.00
C SER A 601 -4.50 52.45 -20.67
N LEU A 602 -4.26 51.35 -21.35
CA LEU A 602 -3.21 50.38 -21.07
C LEU A 602 -2.43 50.02 -22.33
N ASP A 603 -1.35 49.28 -22.12
CA ASP A 603 -0.54 48.68 -23.16
C ASP A 603 -0.46 47.18 -22.89
N LEU A 604 -1.04 46.37 -23.79
CA LEU A 604 -1.06 44.91 -23.71
C LEU A 604 0.33 44.28 -23.72
N LEU A 605 1.36 45.00 -24.20
CA LEU A 605 2.76 44.56 -24.10
C LEU A 605 3.35 44.77 -22.70
N ASN A 606 2.70 45.57 -21.84
CA ASN A 606 3.22 46.08 -20.57
C ASN A 606 2.18 46.07 -19.43
N VAL A 607 1.22 45.15 -19.44
CA VAL A 607 0.25 44.97 -18.35
C VAL A 607 0.77 43.98 -17.30
N VAL A 608 0.65 44.36 -16.03
CA VAL A 608 0.77 43.47 -14.86
C VAL A 608 -0.44 43.65 -13.99
N LEU A 609 -0.95 42.54 -13.45
CA LEU A 609 -2.10 42.49 -12.56
C LEU A 609 -1.65 41.88 -11.22
N ALA A 610 -1.61 42.71 -10.17
CA ALA A 610 -0.95 42.39 -8.92
C ALA A 610 -1.94 42.25 -7.75
N ARG A 611 -2.04 41.04 -7.20
CA ARG A 611 -3.14 40.55 -6.34
C ARG A 611 -2.89 40.79 -4.84
N VAL A 612 -3.54 41.80 -4.24
CA VAL A 612 -3.31 42.34 -2.89
C VAL A 612 -4.63 42.54 -2.14
N GLY A 613 -4.88 41.91 -1.01
CA GLY A 613 -6.26 41.87 -0.49
C GLY A 613 -7.12 41.02 -1.42
N ARG A 614 -8.41 41.33 -1.54
CA ARG A 614 -9.10 40.98 -2.79
C ARG A 614 -8.52 41.83 -3.96
N THR A 615 -7.85 42.92 -3.67
CA THR A 615 -7.49 44.02 -4.60
C THR A 615 -6.36 43.76 -5.60
N LEU A 616 -6.71 43.58 -6.87
CA LEU A 616 -5.76 43.60 -7.99
C LEU A 616 -5.40 45.05 -8.33
N TYR A 617 -4.13 45.28 -8.62
CA TYR A 617 -3.60 46.56 -9.07
C TYR A 617 -3.00 46.47 -10.48
N PHE A 618 -3.08 47.57 -11.23
CA PHE A 618 -2.73 47.69 -12.64
C PHE A 618 -2.38 49.16 -13.00
N ALA A 619 -1.73 49.43 -14.13
CA ALA A 619 -1.15 50.75 -14.43
C ALA A 619 -1.78 51.45 -15.65
N ALA A 620 -2.70 52.41 -15.45
CA ALA A 620 -3.58 52.96 -16.50
C ALA A 620 -3.55 54.49 -16.72
N ASP A 621 -3.82 54.90 -17.96
CA ASP A 621 -3.84 56.26 -18.51
C ASP A 621 -5.23 56.70 -18.99
N ASP A 622 -5.95 57.51 -18.22
CA ASP A 622 -7.27 58.06 -18.60
C ASP A 622 -7.21 59.14 -19.70
N GLY A 623 -6.02 59.44 -20.22
CA GLY A 623 -5.77 60.52 -21.18
C GLY A 623 -5.78 61.92 -20.57
N VAL A 624 -5.87 62.05 -19.23
CA VAL A 624 -5.92 63.33 -18.50
C VAL A 624 -4.76 63.44 -17.51
N SER A 625 -4.49 62.40 -16.74
CA SER A 625 -3.40 62.33 -15.74
C SER A 625 -2.26 61.39 -16.14
N GLY A 626 -2.28 60.88 -17.37
CA GLY A 626 -1.25 59.95 -17.84
C GLY A 626 -1.33 58.61 -17.09
N ARG A 627 -0.32 57.77 -17.28
CA ARG A 627 -0.29 56.43 -16.71
C ARG A 627 0.02 56.46 -15.21
N GLU A 628 -0.97 56.06 -14.42
CA GLU A 628 -0.99 56.08 -12.96
C GLU A 628 -1.35 54.71 -12.40
N LEU A 629 -1.34 54.52 -11.08
CA LEU A 629 -1.74 53.27 -10.45
C LEU A 629 -3.27 53.20 -10.30
N TRP A 630 -3.89 52.10 -10.72
CA TRP A 630 -5.32 51.82 -10.62
C TRP A 630 -5.53 50.43 -9.98
N LYS A 631 -6.71 50.15 -9.41
CA LYS A 631 -6.90 49.07 -8.42
C LYS A 631 -8.22 48.25 -8.40
N THR A 632 -8.80 47.90 -9.56
CA THR A 632 -10.03 47.09 -9.90
C THR A 632 -11.26 47.05 -8.92
N ASP A 633 -12.43 46.45 -9.24
CA ASP A 633 -13.50 46.27 -8.23
C ASP A 633 -14.60 45.21 -8.26
N GLY A 634 -15.46 45.31 -9.26
CA GLY A 634 -16.87 45.46 -8.96
C GLY A 634 -17.73 45.84 -10.15
N THR A 635 -17.39 46.99 -10.68
CA THR A 635 -18.30 47.85 -11.38
C THR A 635 -17.56 48.92 -12.16
N GLN A 636 -18.25 49.52 -13.12
CA GLN A 636 -17.88 50.87 -13.46
C GLN A 636 -17.92 51.74 -12.22
N ALA A 637 -18.92 51.58 -11.33
CA ALA A 637 -18.99 52.27 -10.02
C ALA A 637 -17.62 52.35 -9.34
N GLY A 638 -16.79 51.35 -9.58
CA GLY A 638 -15.36 51.37 -9.45
C GLY A 638 -14.46 52.33 -10.20
N THR A 639 -14.26 52.17 -11.49
CA THR A 639 -12.86 52.07 -11.94
C THR A 639 -11.97 53.33 -11.77
N VAL A 640 -11.02 53.28 -10.81
CA VAL A 640 -10.19 54.41 -10.32
C VAL A 640 -8.68 54.24 -10.37
N ARG A 641 -8.04 55.37 -10.70
CA ARG A 641 -6.73 55.76 -10.22
C ARG A 641 -6.71 55.82 -8.68
N VAL A 642 -5.80 55.07 -8.05
CA VAL A 642 -5.55 55.05 -6.60
C VAL A 642 -5.20 56.45 -6.08
N ARG A 643 -4.31 57.13 -6.81
CA ARG A 643 -3.81 58.48 -6.55
C ARG A 643 -3.30 59.09 -7.84
N ASP A 644 -3.49 60.40 -8.01
CA ASP A 644 -2.76 61.20 -8.99
C ASP A 644 -1.36 61.48 -8.42
N ILE A 645 -0.40 60.58 -8.65
CA ILE A 645 0.94 60.68 -8.05
C ILE A 645 1.74 61.77 -8.78
N ARG A 646 1.56 61.91 -10.11
CA ARG A 646 2.21 62.94 -10.93
C ARG A 646 1.21 63.83 -11.67
N ALA A 647 0.71 64.83 -10.97
CA ALA A 647 -0.27 65.80 -11.47
C ALA A 647 -0.07 66.26 -12.93
N GLY A 648 -0.94 65.79 -13.82
CA GLY A 648 -0.98 66.13 -15.25
C GLY A 648 -0.70 64.94 -16.17
N ALA A 649 -0.85 65.12 -17.48
CA ALA A 649 -0.91 64.04 -18.48
C ALA A 649 0.39 63.21 -18.72
N THR A 650 1.35 63.25 -17.80
CA THR A 650 2.63 62.54 -17.91
C THR A 650 2.60 61.19 -17.17
N GLY A 651 1.88 61.08 -16.05
CA GLY A 651 1.79 59.87 -15.23
C GLY A 651 3.04 59.53 -14.42
N ALA A 652 2.83 58.94 -13.24
CA ALA A 652 3.88 58.46 -12.35
C ALA A 652 4.38 57.05 -12.65
N LEU A 653 3.58 56.22 -13.34
CA LEU A 653 3.99 54.88 -13.76
C LEU A 653 4.51 54.94 -15.20
N GLY A 654 5.78 54.64 -15.40
CA GLY A 654 6.41 54.68 -16.73
C GLY A 654 5.74 53.76 -17.75
N VAL A 655 6.02 53.98 -19.04
CA VAL A 655 5.40 53.24 -20.16
C VAL A 655 5.79 51.76 -20.27
N GLY A 656 6.77 51.28 -19.50
CA GLY A 656 7.16 49.86 -19.46
C GLY A 656 6.35 49.03 -18.46
N VAL A 657 6.65 47.74 -18.35
CA VAL A 657 6.05 46.82 -17.35
C VAL A 657 6.13 47.45 -15.95
N PRO A 658 4.99 47.73 -15.27
CA PRO A 658 5.02 48.30 -13.94
C PRO A 658 5.54 47.25 -12.96
N ALA A 659 6.61 47.57 -12.23
CA ALA A 659 7.06 46.74 -11.13
C ALA A 659 6.03 46.83 -10.00
N LEU A 660 5.29 45.73 -9.75
CA LEU A 660 4.27 45.62 -8.72
C LEU A 660 4.56 44.38 -7.85
N GLY A 661 4.47 44.50 -6.52
CA GLY A 661 4.60 43.39 -5.57
C GLY A 661 3.56 43.47 -4.46
N SER A 662 3.03 42.33 -4.04
CA SER A 662 1.63 42.22 -3.59
C SER A 662 1.42 41.47 -2.27
N ALA A 663 0.93 42.15 -1.22
CA ALA A 663 1.63 41.93 0.04
C ALA A 663 1.02 42.49 1.35
N GLY A 664 0.61 41.65 2.30
CA GLY A 664 0.00 42.15 3.55
C GLY A 664 -1.15 43.15 3.32
N GLY A 665 -1.89 42.99 2.21
CA GLY A 665 -2.89 43.95 1.74
C GLY A 665 -2.34 45.34 1.34
N VAL A 666 -1.03 45.53 1.31
CA VAL A 666 -0.30 46.65 0.70
C VAL A 666 0.26 46.22 -0.67
N LEU A 667 0.39 47.16 -1.59
CA LEU A 667 1.14 47.01 -2.84
C LEU A 667 2.39 47.89 -2.79
N TYR A 668 3.55 47.34 -3.14
CA TYR A 668 4.75 48.13 -3.45
C TYR A 668 4.92 48.22 -4.95
N PHE A 669 5.32 49.40 -5.40
CA PHE A 669 5.45 49.71 -6.82
C PHE A 669 6.48 50.81 -7.08
N ALA A 670 6.92 50.93 -8.33
CA ALA A 670 7.83 51.98 -8.78
C ALA A 670 7.03 53.18 -9.30
N ALA A 671 7.28 54.40 -8.80
CA ALA A 671 6.57 55.60 -9.28
C ALA A 671 7.37 56.91 -9.15
N ASP A 672 7.06 57.86 -10.03
CA ASP A 672 7.68 59.19 -10.16
C ASP A 672 6.69 60.32 -9.85
N ASP A 673 6.86 61.04 -8.74
CA ASP A 673 6.01 62.20 -8.38
C ASP A 673 6.34 63.50 -9.15
N GLY A 674 7.32 63.45 -10.07
CA GLY A 674 7.85 64.59 -10.79
C GLY A 674 8.84 65.45 -9.99
N VAL A 675 9.22 65.03 -8.77
CA VAL A 675 10.13 65.77 -7.87
C VAL A 675 11.35 64.93 -7.48
N SER A 676 11.13 63.67 -7.09
CA SER A 676 12.19 62.72 -6.70
C SER A 676 12.41 61.59 -7.71
N GLY A 677 11.66 61.57 -8.81
CA GLY A 677 11.79 60.54 -9.83
C GLY A 677 11.28 59.16 -9.39
N THR A 678 11.63 58.14 -10.16
CA THR A 678 11.10 56.77 -10.02
C THR A 678 11.72 56.07 -8.81
N GLU A 679 10.97 56.04 -7.72
CA GLU A 679 11.36 55.56 -6.39
C GLU A 679 10.43 54.43 -5.90
N PRO A 680 10.69 53.78 -4.74
CA PRO A 680 9.77 52.79 -4.19
C PRO A 680 8.59 53.46 -3.48
N TRP A 681 7.39 53.16 -3.93
CA TRP A 681 6.12 53.61 -3.35
C TRP A 681 5.32 52.45 -2.78
N LYS A 682 4.40 52.77 -1.88
CA LYS A 682 3.42 51.85 -1.33
C LYS A 682 2.01 52.38 -1.43
N THR A 683 1.02 51.49 -1.48
CA THR A 683 -0.39 51.83 -1.31
C THR A 683 -1.16 50.72 -0.60
N ASP A 684 -2.15 51.10 0.19
CA ASP A 684 -3.23 50.25 0.75
C ASP A 684 -4.50 50.28 -0.12
N GLY A 685 -4.44 50.92 -1.29
CA GLY A 685 -5.58 51.15 -2.17
C GLY A 685 -6.32 52.46 -1.92
N THR A 686 -5.80 53.33 -1.06
CA THR A 686 -6.33 54.67 -0.80
C THR A 686 -5.34 55.75 -1.24
N GLU A 687 -5.83 56.94 -1.59
CA GLU A 687 -4.97 58.07 -1.95
C GLU A 687 -4.02 58.46 -0.79
N ALA A 688 -4.50 58.34 0.45
CA ALA A 688 -3.77 58.72 1.66
C ALA A 688 -2.66 57.72 2.04
N GLY A 689 -2.92 56.41 1.92
CA GLY A 689 -1.90 55.37 2.10
C GLY A 689 -0.93 55.24 0.93
N THR A 690 -1.19 55.94 -0.18
CA THR A 690 -0.30 55.97 -1.36
C THR A 690 0.86 56.94 -1.16
N VAL A 691 2.02 56.43 -0.72
CA VAL A 691 3.19 57.24 -0.32
C VAL A 691 4.52 56.62 -0.77
N ARG A 692 5.53 57.45 -0.99
CA ARG A 692 6.92 56.99 -1.19
C ARG A 692 7.43 56.32 0.10
N VAL A 693 8.01 55.13 -0.03
CA VAL A 693 8.59 54.36 1.08
C VAL A 693 9.92 54.96 1.50
N ARG A 694 10.75 55.32 0.52
CA ARG A 694 12.01 56.05 0.70
C ARG A 694 12.41 56.75 -0.59
N ASP A 695 13.10 57.87 -0.45
CA ASP A 695 13.90 58.50 -1.49
C ASP A 695 15.31 57.85 -1.47
N LEU A 696 15.57 56.92 -2.40
CA LEU A 696 16.82 56.16 -2.48
C LEU A 696 17.86 56.84 -3.36
N TYR A 697 17.43 57.63 -4.37
CA TYR A 697 18.32 58.40 -5.23
C TYR A 697 18.05 59.92 -5.10
N PRO A 698 18.65 60.60 -4.10
CA PRO A 698 18.28 61.96 -3.71
C PRO A 698 18.31 63.02 -4.81
N SER A 699 17.36 63.96 -4.73
CA SER A 699 17.01 64.96 -5.77
C SER A 699 16.14 64.33 -6.86
N ALA A 700 16.06 64.94 -8.05
CA ALA A 700 15.39 64.34 -9.22
C ALA A 700 16.20 63.20 -9.86
N GLY A 701 16.68 62.27 -9.03
CA GLY A 701 17.29 61.00 -9.42
C GLY A 701 16.24 59.97 -9.79
N SER A 702 16.57 58.68 -9.75
CA SER A 702 15.60 57.58 -9.78
C SER A 702 16.32 56.28 -9.40
N SER A 703 15.80 55.58 -8.40
CA SER A 703 16.27 54.26 -7.97
C SER A 703 15.68 53.09 -8.77
N TYR A 704 14.65 53.35 -9.57
CA TYR A 704 14.01 52.42 -10.52
C TYR A 704 13.74 51.01 -9.92
N PRO A 705 12.98 50.92 -8.81
CA PRO A 705 12.86 49.67 -8.08
C PRO A 705 12.06 48.61 -8.84
N MET A 706 12.52 47.35 -8.82
CA MET A 706 11.91 46.26 -9.60
C MET A 706 12.04 44.88 -8.92
N ARG A 707 11.34 43.87 -9.44
CA ARG A 707 11.17 42.52 -8.84
C ARG A 707 10.80 42.58 -7.35
N PHE A 708 9.72 43.28 -7.03
CA PHE A 708 9.19 43.33 -5.67
C PHE A 708 8.72 41.94 -5.22
N THR A 709 9.48 41.30 -4.34
CA THR A 709 9.22 39.95 -3.82
C THR A 709 9.77 39.90 -2.41
N GLU A 710 8.93 39.75 -1.40
CA GLU A 710 9.50 39.45 -0.08
C GLU A 710 9.93 38.00 -0.06
N VAL A 711 11.03 37.81 0.63
CA VAL A 711 11.52 36.54 1.10
C VAL A 711 11.53 36.71 2.61
N ALA A 712 10.87 35.80 3.31
CA ALA A 712 10.17 36.19 4.54
C ALA A 712 11.04 36.98 5.52
N GLY A 713 10.50 38.07 6.04
CA GLY A 713 11.19 39.02 6.91
C GLY A 713 11.21 40.44 6.35
N THR A 714 11.37 40.63 5.05
CA THR A 714 11.54 41.97 4.45
C THR A 714 11.35 41.95 2.94
N LEU A 715 10.53 42.83 2.31
CA LEU A 715 10.47 42.98 0.85
C LEU A 715 11.89 42.95 0.29
N PHE A 716 12.20 42.06 -0.65
CA PHE A 716 13.36 42.21 -1.51
C PHE A 716 12.94 42.85 -2.83
N PHE A 717 13.86 43.64 -3.37
CA PHE A 717 13.70 44.32 -4.64
C PHE A 717 15.07 44.70 -5.17
N ILE A 718 15.15 44.96 -6.47
CA ILE A 718 16.33 45.50 -7.11
C ILE A 718 16.15 47.02 -7.18
N ALA A 719 17.18 47.79 -6.83
CA ALA A 719 17.20 49.25 -6.98
C ALA A 719 18.63 49.78 -7.05
N THR A 720 18.80 51.06 -7.38
CA THR A 720 20.09 51.77 -7.41
C THR A 720 20.06 53.03 -6.53
N ASP A 721 21.21 53.43 -5.98
CA ASP A 721 21.40 54.73 -5.33
C ASP A 721 22.54 55.51 -5.99
N TYR A 722 22.86 56.69 -5.47
CA TYR A 722 23.93 57.54 -6.01
C TYR A 722 25.36 57.02 -5.70
N LEU A 723 25.50 55.87 -5.04
CA LEU A 723 26.77 55.25 -4.65
C LEU A 723 26.99 53.89 -5.35
N ALA A 724 25.92 53.14 -5.63
CA ALA A 724 25.95 51.84 -6.28
C ALA A 724 24.78 51.59 -7.23
N GLY A 725 25.00 50.70 -8.19
CA GLY A 725 24.07 50.39 -9.26
C GLY A 725 22.88 49.52 -8.84
N TYR A 726 22.30 48.82 -9.82
CA TYR A 726 21.22 47.87 -9.57
C TYR A 726 21.71 46.69 -8.75
N GLU A 727 21.32 46.71 -7.48
CA GLU A 727 21.76 45.81 -6.42
C GLU A 727 20.57 45.21 -5.67
N LEU A 728 20.82 44.26 -4.77
CA LEU A 728 19.77 43.68 -3.94
C LEU A 728 19.46 44.59 -2.74
N TRP A 729 18.24 45.13 -2.69
CA TRP A 729 17.71 45.94 -1.60
C TRP A 729 16.63 45.20 -0.84
N LYS A 730 16.39 45.64 0.41
CA LYS A 730 15.25 45.20 1.19
C LYS A 730 14.50 46.35 1.88
N SER A 731 13.20 46.18 2.13
CA SER A 731 12.33 47.15 2.84
C SER A 731 11.29 46.49 3.76
N ASP A 732 11.14 47.03 4.97
CA ASP A 732 10.02 46.72 5.88
C ASP A 732 8.78 47.61 5.64
N GLY A 733 8.84 48.52 4.67
CA GLY A 733 7.82 49.55 4.42
C GLY A 733 8.03 50.87 5.14
N THR A 734 9.16 51.04 5.82
CA THR A 734 9.61 52.30 6.42
C THR A 734 10.84 52.84 5.71
N GLU A 735 11.07 54.14 5.80
CA GLU A 735 12.30 54.76 5.30
C GLU A 735 13.55 54.16 5.97
N ALA A 736 13.47 53.86 7.26
CA ALA A 736 14.58 53.36 8.06
C ALA A 736 14.98 51.91 7.69
N GLY A 737 14.01 51.02 7.50
CA GLY A 737 14.25 49.62 7.13
C GLY A 737 14.45 49.39 5.62
N THR A 738 14.32 50.43 4.80
CA THR A 738 14.64 50.36 3.35
C THR A 738 16.14 50.57 3.12
N VAL A 739 16.89 49.48 2.89
CA VAL A 739 18.37 49.46 2.83
C VAL A 739 18.91 48.47 1.79
N ARG A 740 20.11 48.73 1.26
CA ARG A 740 20.84 47.78 0.40
C ARG A 740 21.29 46.58 1.25
N VAL A 741 21.00 45.37 0.78
CA VAL A 741 21.37 44.11 1.46
C VAL A 741 22.87 43.87 1.31
N LYS A 742 23.37 44.03 0.08
CA LYS A 742 24.78 43.91 -0.28
C LYS A 742 25.10 44.75 -1.50
N ASP A 743 26.31 45.28 -1.53
CA ASP A 743 26.98 45.77 -2.74
C ASP A 743 27.59 44.53 -3.43
N ILE A 744 26.85 43.89 -4.33
CA ILE A 744 27.27 42.61 -4.93
C ILE A 744 28.33 42.84 -6.02
N TYR A 745 28.15 43.86 -6.87
CA TYR A 745 29.18 44.34 -7.80
C TYR A 745 29.67 45.73 -7.36
N PRO A 746 30.77 45.82 -6.57
CA PRO A 746 31.13 47.03 -5.83
C PRO A 746 31.19 48.34 -6.63
N GLY A 747 30.58 49.38 -6.07
CA GLY A 747 30.49 50.73 -6.66
C GLY A 747 29.36 50.87 -7.66
N SER A 748 29.46 51.81 -8.61
CA SER A 748 28.39 52.16 -9.56
C SER A 748 28.14 51.12 -10.66
N ASN A 749 28.54 49.86 -10.46
CA ASN A 749 28.28 48.75 -11.37
C ASN A 749 26.98 48.05 -10.98
N PHE A 750 26.44 47.24 -11.89
CA PHE A 750 25.11 46.64 -11.75
C PHE A 750 25.29 45.13 -11.55
N SER A 751 24.90 44.58 -10.40
CA SER A 751 24.91 43.11 -10.20
C SER A 751 23.75 42.40 -10.88
N PHE A 752 22.72 43.15 -11.32
CA PHE A 752 21.52 42.63 -11.98
C PHE A 752 20.86 41.42 -11.27
N PRO A 753 20.48 41.50 -9.97
CA PRO A 753 19.71 40.44 -9.31
C PRO A 753 18.42 40.16 -10.07
N ASP A 754 17.98 38.90 -10.20
CA ASP A 754 16.81 38.50 -11.02
C ASP A 754 16.42 37.03 -10.82
N ASN A 755 15.38 36.54 -11.48
CA ASN A 755 14.84 35.17 -11.32
C ASN A 755 14.50 34.83 -9.86
N PHE A 756 13.87 35.77 -9.15
CA PHE A 756 13.59 35.64 -7.72
C PHE A 756 12.67 34.45 -7.41
N LEU A 757 13.22 33.45 -6.72
CA LEU A 757 12.52 32.29 -6.19
C LEU A 757 12.63 32.27 -4.67
N VAL A 758 11.48 32.14 -4.01
CA VAL A 758 11.37 32.25 -2.56
C VAL A 758 11.42 30.88 -1.90
N VAL A 759 12.63 30.41 -1.65
CA VAL A 759 12.88 29.09 -1.09
C VAL A 759 13.01 29.21 0.40
N GLY A 760 11.87 29.00 1.05
CA GLY A 760 11.72 29.39 2.43
C GLY A 760 11.92 30.89 2.56
N ALA A 761 12.92 31.30 3.33
CA ALA A 761 13.40 32.68 3.32
C ALA A 761 14.87 32.82 2.90
N THR A 762 15.39 31.84 2.14
CA THR A 762 16.46 32.14 1.18
C THR A 762 15.80 32.62 -0.11
N LEU A 763 16.21 33.81 -0.55
CA LEU A 763 15.95 34.28 -1.90
C LEU A 763 16.99 33.64 -2.79
N TYR A 764 16.60 32.74 -3.69
CA TYR A 764 17.46 32.38 -4.82
C TYR A 764 17.19 33.34 -5.97
N PHE A 765 18.27 33.76 -6.61
CA PHE A 765 18.27 34.72 -7.68
C PHE A 765 19.50 34.52 -8.56
N THR A 766 19.72 35.41 -9.53
CA THR A 766 20.89 35.39 -10.41
C THR A 766 21.53 36.76 -10.43
N ALA A 767 22.84 36.87 -10.23
CA ALA A 767 23.56 38.15 -10.17
C ALA A 767 25.04 38.01 -10.57
N ASP A 768 25.70 39.14 -10.79
CA ASP A 768 27.12 39.28 -11.14
C ASP A 768 27.86 40.07 -10.06
N ASP A 769 29.10 39.69 -9.74
CA ASP A 769 30.00 40.45 -8.83
C ASP A 769 31.14 41.19 -9.57
N GLY A 770 31.15 41.13 -10.91
CA GLY A 770 32.20 41.67 -11.76
C GLY A 770 33.43 40.77 -11.91
N SER A 771 33.41 39.56 -11.34
CA SER A 771 34.53 38.60 -11.39
C SER A 771 34.12 37.20 -11.87
N SER A 772 32.91 36.75 -11.55
CA SER A 772 32.35 35.45 -11.99
C SER A 772 31.15 35.55 -12.93
N GLY A 773 30.77 36.73 -13.41
CA GLY A 773 29.63 36.88 -14.32
C GLY A 773 28.28 36.58 -13.68
N ARG A 774 27.21 36.52 -14.50
CA ARG A 774 25.83 36.35 -14.00
C ARG A 774 25.49 34.90 -13.67
N GLU A 775 25.80 34.57 -12.43
CA GLU A 775 25.70 33.27 -11.81
C GLU A 775 24.44 33.15 -10.94
N PRO A 776 24.11 31.95 -10.43
CA PRO A 776 23.11 31.83 -9.37
C PRO A 776 23.64 32.42 -8.05
N TRP A 777 22.76 33.07 -7.28
CA TRP A 777 23.03 33.66 -5.96
C TRP A 777 21.91 33.30 -4.97
N LYS A 778 22.22 33.39 -3.68
CA LYS A 778 21.28 33.21 -2.58
C LYS A 778 21.37 34.37 -1.58
N SER A 779 20.29 34.72 -0.88
CA SER A 779 20.28 35.76 0.17
C SER A 779 19.31 35.45 1.30
N ASP A 780 19.78 35.71 2.52
CA ASP A 780 19.06 35.74 3.81
C ASP A 780 18.55 37.14 4.19
N GLY A 781 18.82 38.16 3.37
CA GLY A 781 18.59 39.56 3.73
C GLY A 781 19.68 40.17 4.62
N THR A 782 20.86 39.54 4.72
CA THR A 782 22.06 40.12 5.31
C THR A 782 23.20 40.20 4.29
N GLN A 783 24.17 41.09 4.53
CA GLN A 783 25.37 41.19 3.69
C GLN A 783 26.24 39.90 3.73
N ALA A 784 26.06 39.09 4.77
CA ALA A 784 26.85 37.88 5.01
C ALA A 784 26.27 36.65 4.30
N GLY A 785 24.97 36.39 4.40
CA GLY A 785 24.30 35.28 3.71
C GLY A 785 23.90 35.58 2.27
N THR A 786 24.07 36.82 1.79
CA THR A 786 23.99 37.15 0.36
C THR A 786 25.28 36.71 -0.36
N VAL A 787 25.28 35.52 -0.98
CA VAL A 787 26.47 34.88 -1.56
C VAL A 787 26.18 34.24 -2.92
N ARG A 788 27.22 34.09 -3.76
CA ARG A 788 27.13 33.29 -4.98
C ARG A 788 26.94 31.83 -4.62
N VAL A 789 26.07 31.17 -5.38
CA VAL A 789 25.79 29.74 -5.29
C VAL A 789 26.99 28.92 -5.71
N ARG A 790 27.39 29.09 -6.96
CA ARG A 790 28.57 28.49 -7.59
C ARG A 790 28.95 29.41 -8.73
N ASP A 791 30.23 29.46 -9.04
CA ASP A 791 30.69 29.83 -10.37
C ASP A 791 30.50 28.60 -11.29
N ILE A 792 29.34 28.53 -11.95
CA ILE A 792 28.96 27.52 -12.94
C ILE A 792 29.67 27.75 -14.27
N ALA A 793 29.93 29.01 -14.64
CA ALA A 793 30.57 29.41 -15.89
C ALA A 793 31.93 30.13 -15.64
N PRO A 794 33.01 29.38 -15.31
CA PRO A 794 34.22 29.91 -14.66
C PRO A 794 34.79 31.23 -15.18
N GLY A 795 34.86 32.22 -14.29
CA GLY A 795 35.34 33.57 -14.60
C GLY A 795 34.23 34.47 -15.13
N THR A 796 34.54 35.47 -15.95
CA THR A 796 33.54 36.49 -16.37
C THR A 796 32.59 36.00 -17.47
N ALA A 797 32.06 34.78 -17.37
CA ALA A 797 31.03 34.23 -18.25
C ALA A 797 29.71 34.08 -17.48
N ASN A 798 28.58 33.99 -18.19
CA ASN A 798 27.27 33.94 -17.55
C ASN A 798 26.69 32.53 -17.70
N ALA A 799 26.40 31.88 -16.57
CA ALA A 799 25.71 30.60 -16.55
C ALA A 799 24.30 30.64 -17.15
N SER A 800 23.74 31.81 -17.47
CA SER A 800 22.47 31.92 -18.21
C SER A 800 21.30 31.26 -17.46
N VAL A 801 21.35 31.34 -16.13
CA VAL A 801 20.39 30.75 -15.20
C VAL A 801 18.98 31.25 -15.50
N SER A 802 18.03 30.34 -15.69
CA SER A 802 16.64 30.67 -16.01
C SER A 802 15.64 29.62 -15.51
N GLY A 803 14.48 30.11 -15.08
CA GLY A 803 13.40 29.28 -14.54
C GLY A 803 13.77 28.64 -13.21
N LEU A 804 13.71 29.40 -12.12
CA LEU A 804 13.97 28.89 -10.77
C LEU A 804 12.67 28.34 -10.15
N THR A 805 12.67 27.11 -9.62
CA THR A 805 11.59 26.53 -8.74
C THR A 805 12.19 25.50 -7.74
N SER A 806 11.44 24.89 -6.81
CA SER A 806 12.01 24.12 -5.67
C SER A 806 11.25 22.83 -5.26
N TYR A 807 11.91 21.67 -5.03
CA TYR A 807 11.27 20.39 -4.64
C TYR A 807 12.02 19.68 -3.54
N LYS A 808 11.71 18.42 -3.25
CA LYS A 808 11.89 17.69 -2.00
C LYS A 808 13.30 17.90 -1.48
N GLY A 809 13.45 18.97 -0.75
CA GLY A 809 14.70 19.44 -0.24
C GLY A 809 15.33 20.75 -0.72
N ARG A 810 15.27 21.20 -2.00
CA ARG A 810 16.14 22.24 -2.62
C ARG A 810 15.66 22.86 -3.98
N VAL A 811 16.53 23.48 -4.82
CA VAL A 811 16.23 24.44 -5.96
C VAL A 811 16.83 24.18 -7.39
N PHE A 812 16.06 24.32 -8.51
CA PHE A 812 16.52 24.08 -9.92
C PHE A 812 16.18 25.15 -10.97
N PHE A 813 16.98 25.12 -12.05
CA PHE A 813 16.92 25.97 -13.24
C PHE A 813 17.61 25.36 -14.49
N SER A 814 17.44 25.99 -15.65
CA SER A 814 18.34 25.91 -16.81
C SER A 814 19.61 26.73 -16.56
N ALA A 815 20.81 26.25 -16.91
CA ALA A 815 22.05 27.06 -16.96
C ALA A 815 23.17 26.40 -17.81
N SER A 816 24.34 27.01 -17.96
CA SER A 816 25.42 26.60 -18.88
C SER A 816 26.80 26.79 -18.26
N GLU A 817 27.65 25.76 -18.29
CA GLU A 817 29.10 25.88 -17.98
C GLU A 817 29.92 26.43 -19.16
N GLY A 818 29.26 27.02 -20.16
CA GLY A 818 29.89 27.57 -21.37
C GLY A 818 30.36 26.53 -22.41
N VAL A 819 30.48 25.25 -22.04
CA VAL A 819 30.95 24.17 -22.93
C VAL A 819 29.81 23.37 -23.55
N ASN A 820 28.81 22.99 -22.74
CA ASN A 820 27.76 22.05 -23.12
C ASN A 820 26.41 22.71 -23.44
N GLY A 821 26.39 24.03 -23.63
CA GLY A 821 25.19 24.80 -23.94
C GLY A 821 24.30 25.05 -22.71
N SER A 822 23.11 25.61 -22.93
CA SER A 822 22.12 25.75 -21.86
C SER A 822 21.58 24.38 -21.50
N GLU A 823 22.07 23.91 -20.40
CA GLU A 823 21.87 22.64 -19.76
C GLU A 823 21.25 22.88 -18.40
N LEU A 824 21.61 22.07 -17.41
CA LEU A 824 20.63 21.71 -16.42
C LEU A 824 21.07 21.70 -14.98
N TRP A 825 20.82 22.79 -14.24
CA TRP A 825 21.62 23.10 -13.06
C TRP A 825 20.85 23.39 -11.78
N ALA A 826 21.43 22.90 -10.70
CA ALA A 826 20.74 22.40 -9.51
C ALA A 826 21.42 22.89 -8.25
N THR A 827 20.65 23.14 -7.18
CA THR A 827 21.11 24.05 -6.15
C THR A 827 20.55 23.83 -4.72
N ASP A 828 21.42 23.89 -3.68
CA ASP A 828 21.17 23.64 -2.23
C ASP A 828 21.79 24.60 -1.16
N GLY A 829 22.39 25.73 -1.48
CA GLY A 829 22.77 26.74 -0.48
C GLY A 829 24.13 26.69 0.30
N THR A 830 24.89 25.59 0.45
CA THR A 830 26.26 25.47 1.07
C THR A 830 27.53 26.08 0.35
N GLU A 831 28.69 25.38 0.14
CA GLU A 831 30.06 26.00 -0.03
C GLU A 831 30.79 26.12 -1.44
N ALA A 832 31.40 25.20 -2.23
CA ALA A 832 31.79 23.77 -2.19
C ALA A 832 31.82 23.02 -3.60
N GLY A 833 30.76 22.31 -4.06
CA GLY A 833 30.55 21.57 -5.36
C GLY A 833 29.63 22.21 -6.46
N THR A 834 28.29 22.03 -6.40
CA THR A 834 27.15 22.37 -7.32
C THR A 834 27.25 21.77 -8.72
N VAL A 835 26.14 21.49 -9.45
CA VAL A 835 26.24 20.61 -10.65
C VAL A 835 25.37 20.93 -11.86
N ARG A 836 25.92 20.48 -13.01
CA ARG A 836 25.17 20.17 -14.24
C ARG A 836 24.64 18.77 -14.10
N VAL A 837 23.35 18.70 -14.15
CA VAL A 837 22.63 17.57 -13.64
C VAL A 837 22.25 16.90 -14.99
N LYS A 838 23.28 16.18 -15.48
CA LYS A 838 23.45 15.50 -16.79
C LYS A 838 23.61 16.59 -17.96
N ASP A 839 24.20 16.34 -19.15
CA ASP A 839 24.32 17.23 -20.40
C ASP A 839 23.52 16.77 -21.67
N ILE A 840 22.36 17.37 -21.95
CA ILE A 840 21.29 16.75 -22.74
C ILE A 840 21.69 16.49 -24.17
N ARG A 841 22.03 17.54 -24.90
CA ARG A 841 22.29 17.52 -26.32
C ARG A 841 23.79 17.66 -26.48
N PRO A 842 24.58 16.57 -26.45
CA PRO A 842 25.89 16.67 -25.85
C PRO A 842 26.79 17.65 -26.60
N GLY A 843 27.30 18.64 -25.87
CA GLY A 843 28.07 19.75 -26.41
C GLY A 843 27.26 21.03 -26.68
N ALA A 844 27.94 22.05 -27.22
CA ALA A 844 27.59 23.47 -27.12
C ALA A 844 26.20 23.94 -27.60
N ALA A 845 25.39 23.09 -28.23
CA ALA A 845 23.99 23.42 -28.53
C ALA A 845 23.13 23.40 -27.26
N GLY A 846 23.36 22.43 -26.37
CA GLY A 846 22.51 22.18 -25.22
C GLY A 846 21.02 22.15 -25.59
N SER A 847 20.20 22.48 -24.62
CA SER A 847 18.81 22.04 -24.62
C SER A 847 17.83 23.14 -24.20
N SER A 848 18.21 24.03 -23.29
CA SER A 848 17.49 25.25 -22.85
C SER A 848 16.14 25.06 -22.12
N PRO A 849 16.10 24.38 -20.96
CA PRO A 849 14.91 24.13 -20.10
C PRO A 849 14.03 25.37 -19.75
N GLN A 850 12.69 25.26 -19.81
CA GLN A 850 11.68 26.34 -19.62
C GLN A 850 10.24 25.82 -19.32
N GLY A 851 9.56 26.34 -18.27
CA GLY A 851 8.16 26.02 -17.92
C GLY A 851 7.80 25.64 -16.46
N LEU A 852 8.72 25.70 -15.48
CA LEU A 852 8.63 25.01 -14.17
C LEU A 852 7.33 25.26 -13.40
N GLN A 853 6.77 24.19 -12.83
CA GLN A 853 5.54 24.23 -12.05
C GLN A 853 5.33 22.89 -11.31
N VAL A 854 4.34 22.81 -10.40
CA VAL A 854 4.15 21.94 -9.23
C VAL A 854 2.84 21.10 -9.20
N ILE A 855 2.83 19.78 -9.47
CA ILE A 855 1.71 18.81 -9.38
C ILE A 855 2.19 17.33 -9.47
N GLY A 856 1.74 16.43 -8.60
CA GLY A 856 2.15 15.03 -8.69
C GLY A 856 3.40 14.66 -7.97
N ASP A 857 4.29 13.90 -8.56
CA ASP A 857 5.46 13.37 -7.84
C ASP A 857 6.70 13.54 -8.71
N THR A 858 7.08 14.73 -9.17
CA THR A 858 8.20 14.87 -10.15
C THR A 858 8.54 16.32 -10.38
N LEU A 859 9.30 16.69 -11.40
CA LEU A 859 9.26 17.97 -12.12
C LEU A 859 10.00 17.87 -13.46
N ILE A 860 9.61 18.66 -14.44
CA ILE A 860 9.52 18.17 -15.80
C ILE A 860 9.69 19.23 -17.02
N PHE A 861 10.82 19.52 -17.78
CA PHE A 861 11.46 20.84 -18.33
C PHE A 861 11.79 21.00 -19.86
N SER A 862 11.33 22.08 -20.52
CA SER A 862 11.87 22.73 -21.75
C SER A 862 13.12 22.35 -22.58
N ALA A 863 13.65 21.15 -22.87
CA ALA A 863 15.00 21.05 -23.45
C ALA A 863 15.42 19.96 -24.49
N PHE A 864 16.12 20.41 -25.56
CA PHE A 864 16.42 19.75 -26.87
C PHE A 864 17.48 18.63 -26.82
N SER A 865 17.60 17.80 -27.86
CA SER A 865 18.54 16.66 -28.01
C SER A 865 19.27 16.55 -29.34
N ALA A 866 20.18 15.57 -29.38
CA ALA A 866 20.90 15.12 -30.55
C ALA A 866 20.00 14.54 -31.67
N ALA A 867 18.79 14.10 -31.35
CA ALA A 867 17.78 13.70 -32.33
C ALA A 867 16.46 14.43 -32.06
N SER A 868 16.53 15.74 -31.90
CA SER A 868 15.40 16.66 -32.11
C SER A 868 15.87 17.99 -32.73
N GLY A 869 14.90 18.87 -32.96
CA GLY A 869 15.03 20.20 -33.56
C GLY A 869 13.84 21.13 -33.28
N GLY A 870 12.90 20.73 -32.43
CA GLY A 870 11.76 21.51 -31.94
C GLY A 870 11.55 21.26 -30.43
N ALA A 871 10.56 21.86 -29.75
CA ALA A 871 10.42 21.69 -28.27
C ALA A 871 9.73 20.38 -27.80
N ASP A 872 9.36 20.13 -26.52
CA ASP A 872 9.35 18.80 -25.83
C ASP A 872 8.33 18.43 -24.76
N VAL A 873 8.21 17.13 -24.28
CA VAL A 873 7.90 16.84 -22.81
C VAL A 873 8.50 15.58 -21.93
N TRP A 874 9.28 15.22 -20.77
CA TRP A 874 10.55 15.49 -19.82
C TRP A 874 10.40 15.39 -18.33
N GLN A 875 10.56 14.28 -17.60
CA GLN A 875 10.52 14.35 -16.13
C GLN A 875 11.87 14.40 -15.52
N THR A 876 11.88 14.63 -14.22
CA THR A 876 12.86 14.16 -13.29
C THR A 876 12.20 13.90 -11.95
N ASP A 877 12.80 12.96 -11.22
CA ASP A 877 12.86 12.91 -9.77
C ASP A 877 14.29 12.98 -9.14
N GLY A 878 15.40 12.95 -9.96
CA GLY A 878 16.86 13.09 -9.70
C GLY A 878 18.05 12.12 -10.16
N THR A 879 18.27 10.81 -9.89
CA THR A 879 19.64 10.11 -10.03
C THR A 879 20.08 9.39 -11.36
N GLU A 880 21.38 9.35 -11.81
CA GLU A 880 21.90 9.04 -13.21
C GLU A 880 21.08 8.15 -14.11
N GLU A 881 20.54 7.05 -13.61
CA GLU A 881 19.55 6.37 -14.40
C GLU A 881 18.36 7.31 -14.49
N GLY A 882 17.39 7.11 -13.62
CA GLY A 882 16.39 8.11 -13.36
C GLY A 882 15.49 8.60 -14.53
N THR A 883 15.87 9.47 -15.47
CA THR A 883 14.86 10.10 -16.34
C THR A 883 14.98 10.18 -17.86
N ARG A 884 13.87 10.65 -18.45
CA ARG A 884 13.15 10.01 -19.56
C ARG A 884 12.58 10.92 -20.58
N LEU A 885 12.91 10.66 -21.86
CA LEU A 885 12.11 11.11 -23.00
C LEU A 885 10.69 10.87 -22.67
N PHE A 886 9.81 11.63 -23.32
CA PHE A 886 8.39 11.49 -23.26
C PHE A 886 7.78 10.71 -24.59
N LEU A 887 6.91 11.24 -25.46
CA LEU A 887 5.63 10.64 -25.96
C LEU A 887 5.80 10.29 -27.43
N ALA A 888 5.70 11.28 -28.30
CA ALA A 888 6.44 11.38 -29.55
C ALA A 888 5.82 12.20 -30.69
N MET A 889 5.10 13.25 -30.38
CA MET A 889 5.73 14.56 -30.50
C MET A 889 6.84 14.77 -31.61
N PRO A 890 6.63 14.50 -32.90
CA PRO A 890 7.64 14.44 -33.96
C PRO A 890 8.05 15.85 -34.46
N GLY A 891 8.35 15.99 -35.76
CA GLY A 891 7.88 17.18 -36.48
C GLY A 891 8.94 18.21 -36.77
N THR A 892 8.79 19.49 -36.37
CA THR A 892 9.83 20.55 -36.51
C THR A 892 9.79 21.79 -35.60
N GLY A 893 8.78 22.01 -34.74
CA GLY A 893 8.48 23.38 -34.27
C GLY A 893 9.29 23.98 -33.09
N VAL A 894 9.71 25.25 -33.21
CA VAL A 894 10.60 25.97 -32.26
C VAL A 894 9.96 26.47 -30.96
N ASN A 895 8.65 26.76 -31.01
CA ASN A 895 7.85 27.34 -29.92
C ASN A 895 7.84 26.42 -28.70
N ARG A 896 7.48 26.83 -27.46
CA ARG A 896 7.91 26.05 -26.26
C ARG A 896 6.92 25.73 -25.12
N PRO A 897 7.19 24.66 -24.34
CA PRO A 897 6.51 24.22 -23.10
C PRO A 897 6.30 25.17 -21.89
N ASN A 898 5.12 25.18 -21.22
CA ASN A 898 4.70 25.99 -20.03
C ASN A 898 3.17 25.90 -19.57
N GLY A 899 2.72 25.86 -18.26
CA GLY A 899 1.30 26.03 -17.70
C GLY A 899 0.31 25.00 -16.95
N PHE A 900 0.61 24.24 -15.88
CA PHE A 900 0.11 22.87 -15.52
C PHE A 900 -1.06 22.67 -14.40
N LEU A 901 -1.68 21.46 -14.07
CA LEU A 901 -2.75 21.06 -12.98
C LEU A 901 -3.04 19.51 -12.78
N LEU A 902 -3.80 19.01 -11.75
CA LEU A 902 -4.45 17.65 -11.62
C LEU A 902 -5.99 17.37 -11.38
N MET A 903 -6.49 16.14 -11.72
CA MET A 903 -7.83 15.48 -11.48
C MET A 903 -8.18 14.03 -12.08
N GLY A 904 -7.85 12.84 -11.51
CA GLY A 904 -8.35 11.53 -12.07
C GLY A 904 -7.37 10.76 -12.97
N ASP A 905 -7.63 10.48 -14.27
CA ASP A 905 -6.77 9.62 -15.15
C ASP A 905 -6.11 10.27 -16.42
N THR A 906 -6.06 11.61 -16.60
CA THR A 906 -5.63 12.26 -17.87
C THR A 906 -5.56 13.82 -17.78
N LEU A 907 -4.56 14.53 -18.32
CA LEU A 907 -3.96 15.83 -17.99
C LEU A 907 -3.83 17.20 -18.91
N TYR A 908 -4.79 18.11 -19.28
CA TYR A 908 -4.57 19.51 -19.92
C TYR A 908 -3.73 19.77 -21.20
N PHE A 909 -3.61 21.05 -21.70
CA PHE A 909 -2.37 21.81 -22.07
C PHE A 909 -1.88 22.44 -23.44
N GLN A 910 -0.93 23.44 -23.53
CA GLN A 910 -0.30 24.07 -24.78
C GLN A 910 0.72 23.19 -25.59
N GLY A 911 1.13 23.39 -26.86
CA GLY A 911 2.40 22.80 -27.44
C GLY A 911 2.54 22.79 -28.98
N SER A 912 3.47 22.09 -29.73
CA SER A 912 4.00 22.24 -31.17
C SER A 912 3.77 21.25 -32.32
N ASP A 913 2.85 21.54 -33.26
CA ASP A 913 2.63 20.94 -34.61
C ASP A 913 3.05 21.84 -35.77
N GLY A 914 3.71 22.98 -35.52
CA GLY A 914 4.49 23.73 -36.52
C GLY A 914 3.72 24.39 -37.68
N THR A 915 2.56 23.85 -38.06
CA THR A 915 1.71 24.24 -39.19
C THR A 915 0.32 24.77 -38.77
N HIS A 916 0.03 24.97 -37.47
CA HIS A 916 -1.14 25.66 -36.86
C HIS A 916 -1.02 25.77 -35.32
N GLY A 917 -0.08 26.63 -34.85
CA GLY A 917 0.22 27.17 -33.49
C GLY A 917 -0.24 26.55 -32.16
N ALA A 918 0.34 27.07 -31.07
CA ALA A 918 0.51 26.56 -29.69
C ALA A 918 -0.63 25.91 -28.85
N GLU A 919 -1.33 24.86 -29.30
CA GLU A 919 -2.68 24.53 -28.82
C GLU A 919 -2.89 23.28 -27.89
N LEU A 920 -3.88 22.36 -28.00
CA LEU A 920 -4.51 21.49 -26.90
C LEU A 920 -4.96 19.90 -27.06
N TRP A 921 -4.09 18.83 -26.90
CA TRP A 921 -3.74 17.32 -26.95
C TRP A 921 -4.01 16.11 -25.93
N ARG A 922 -5.09 15.31 -25.78
CA ARG A 922 -5.27 14.32 -24.61
C ARG A 922 -4.19 13.18 -24.55
N ALA A 923 -4.20 12.31 -23.51
CA ALA A 923 -3.60 10.95 -23.24
C ALA A 923 -4.16 10.31 -21.91
N ARG A 924 -5.28 9.56 -21.95
CA ARG A 924 -5.92 8.83 -20.79
C ARG A 924 -5.17 7.55 -20.42
N ASN A 925 -5.68 6.71 -19.50
CA ASN A 925 -5.00 5.47 -19.12
C ASN A 925 -3.54 5.77 -18.76
N VAL A 926 -3.42 6.93 -18.13
CA VAL A 926 -2.22 7.43 -17.49
C VAL A 926 -2.57 7.37 -16.01
N LEU A 927 -2.97 6.16 -15.60
CA LEU A 927 -3.00 5.56 -14.28
C LEU A 927 -2.51 4.13 -14.48
N ASP A 928 -1.55 3.67 -13.67
CA ASP A 928 -1.35 2.25 -13.41
C ASP A 928 -2.45 1.88 -12.46
N VAL A 929 -3.52 1.41 -13.05
CA VAL A 929 -4.52 0.61 -12.37
C VAL A 929 -4.21 -0.89 -12.53
N THR A 930 -3.05 -1.24 -13.11
CA THR A 930 -2.64 -2.62 -13.40
C THR A 930 -1.95 -3.22 -12.19
N PRO A 931 -2.49 -4.29 -11.56
CA PRO A 931 -1.78 -4.96 -10.48
C PRO A 931 -0.66 -5.85 -11.04
N PRO A 932 0.52 -5.88 -10.38
CA PRO A 932 1.66 -6.66 -10.85
C PRO A 932 1.37 -8.16 -10.92
N THR A 933 1.98 -8.86 -11.88
CA THR A 933 1.89 -10.33 -11.94
C THR A 933 2.85 -10.96 -10.92
N VAL A 934 2.33 -11.76 -9.99
CA VAL A 934 3.13 -12.45 -8.95
C VAL A 934 3.02 -13.97 -9.06
N THR A 935 4.17 -14.65 -9.05
CA THR A 935 4.30 -16.10 -9.13
C THR A 935 4.94 -16.65 -7.85
N CYS A 936 4.18 -17.42 -7.09
CA CYS A 936 4.65 -18.06 -5.87
C CYS A 936 5.50 -19.31 -6.15
N PRO A 937 6.42 -19.68 -5.25
CA PRO A 937 7.12 -20.97 -5.32
C PRO A 937 6.15 -22.15 -5.13
N THR A 938 6.58 -23.35 -5.53
CA THR A 938 5.83 -24.58 -5.27
C THR A 938 5.74 -24.88 -3.76
N PRO A 939 4.66 -25.52 -3.28
CA PRO A 939 4.52 -25.92 -1.88
C PRO A 939 5.72 -26.73 -1.35
N VAL A 940 6.10 -26.46 -0.09
CA VAL A 940 7.27 -27.04 0.58
C VAL A 940 6.82 -28.00 1.68
N VAL A 941 7.57 -29.08 1.88
CA VAL A 941 7.35 -30.07 2.96
C VAL A 941 8.63 -30.21 3.78
N ALA A 942 8.51 -30.19 5.11
CA ALA A 942 9.63 -30.30 6.04
C ALA A 942 9.30 -31.27 7.19
N SER A 943 10.34 -31.87 7.78
CA SER A 943 10.22 -32.66 9.00
C SER A 943 10.31 -31.78 10.24
N ALA A 944 9.47 -32.03 11.23
CA ALA A 944 9.50 -31.38 12.54
C ALA A 944 10.84 -31.63 13.26
N THR A 945 11.35 -30.60 13.93
CA THR A 945 12.57 -30.68 14.78
C THR A 945 12.26 -30.54 16.27
N GLY A 946 10.98 -30.39 16.62
CA GLY A 946 10.46 -30.49 17.99
C GLY A 946 8.95 -30.20 18.06
N PRO A 947 8.34 -30.17 19.25
CA PRO A 947 6.88 -29.98 19.45
C PRO A 947 6.33 -28.62 19.00
N ARG A 948 7.16 -27.74 18.44
CA ARG A 948 6.76 -26.47 17.82
C ARG A 948 6.83 -26.49 16.29
N GLY A 949 7.13 -27.64 15.69
CA GLY A 949 7.28 -27.84 14.25
C GLY A 949 8.72 -27.68 13.77
N ALA A 950 8.94 -26.92 12.70
CA ALA A 950 10.25 -26.82 12.02
C ALA A 950 10.54 -25.39 11.55
N VAL A 951 11.81 -25.00 11.52
CA VAL A 951 12.27 -23.84 10.73
C VAL A 951 12.31 -24.27 9.26
N VAL A 952 11.68 -23.51 8.37
CA VAL A 952 11.57 -23.86 6.94
C VAL A 952 12.03 -22.72 6.05
N ASP A 953 12.98 -23.03 5.16
CA ASP A 953 13.37 -22.16 4.06
C ASP A 953 12.65 -22.53 2.76
N PHE A 954 12.39 -21.52 1.92
CA PHE A 954 11.75 -21.69 0.62
C PHE A 954 12.31 -20.69 -0.40
N PRO A 955 12.26 -20.99 -1.71
CA PRO A 955 12.68 -20.05 -2.74
C PRO A 955 11.86 -18.75 -2.68
N PRO A 956 12.44 -17.59 -3.03
CA PRO A 956 11.66 -16.37 -3.16
C PRO A 956 10.61 -16.52 -4.26
N ALA A 957 9.46 -15.87 -4.07
CA ALA A 957 8.52 -15.64 -5.16
C ALA A 957 9.14 -14.70 -6.21
N THR A 958 8.58 -14.68 -7.42
CA THR A 958 8.91 -13.70 -8.45
C THR A 958 7.72 -12.81 -8.71
N ALA A 959 7.98 -11.54 -9.07
CA ALA A 959 6.98 -10.66 -9.62
C ALA A 959 7.53 -9.94 -10.85
N SER A 960 6.65 -9.69 -11.80
CA SER A 960 6.86 -8.94 -13.04
C SER A 960 5.66 -8.05 -13.28
N ASP A 961 5.84 -6.98 -14.01
CA ASP A 961 4.86 -5.91 -14.11
C ASP A 961 4.98 -5.24 -15.47
N ASP A 962 4.04 -4.35 -15.81
CA ASP A 962 4.16 -3.47 -16.98
C ASP A 962 5.14 -2.31 -16.73
N GLY A 963 5.96 -2.47 -15.69
CA GLY A 963 7.18 -1.76 -15.36
C GLY A 963 8.46 -2.65 -15.35
N PRO A 964 9.46 -2.36 -14.49
CA PRO A 964 10.81 -2.93 -14.48
C PRO A 964 11.46 -3.27 -13.12
N ALA A 965 11.13 -2.52 -12.07
CA ALA A 965 11.78 -2.53 -10.78
C ALA A 965 10.89 -3.47 -10.02
N SER A 966 11.32 -4.73 -10.05
CA SER A 966 10.51 -5.89 -9.71
C SER A 966 9.64 -5.59 -8.49
N PRO A 967 8.30 -5.71 -8.61
CA PRO A 967 7.36 -5.32 -7.57
C PRO A 967 7.80 -5.77 -6.18
N ALA A 968 7.77 -4.86 -5.22
CA ALA A 968 8.20 -5.06 -3.85
C ALA A 968 7.42 -6.24 -3.23
N LEU A 969 8.14 -7.31 -2.91
CA LEU A 969 7.58 -8.53 -2.33
C LEU A 969 7.57 -8.45 -0.81
N SER A 970 6.39 -8.66 -0.24
CA SER A 970 6.19 -8.83 1.20
C SER A 970 5.56 -10.20 1.50
N TYR A 971 5.96 -10.81 2.62
CA TYR A 971 5.61 -12.19 2.95
C TYR A 971 4.90 -12.24 4.31
N SER A 972 3.79 -12.95 4.39
CA SER A 972 3.09 -13.23 5.67
C SER A 972 3.97 -13.95 6.70
N HIS A 973 4.91 -14.75 6.21
CA HIS A 973 5.98 -15.41 6.96
C HIS A 973 7.24 -15.37 6.08
N PRO A 974 8.39 -14.80 6.52
CA PRO A 974 9.63 -14.84 5.74
C PRO A 974 10.25 -16.25 5.68
N SER A 975 11.16 -16.48 4.73
CA SER A 975 12.00 -17.70 4.72
C SER A 975 12.80 -17.80 6.03
N GLY A 976 12.97 -19.01 6.55
CA GLY A 976 13.59 -19.23 7.86
C GLY A 976 12.65 -19.00 9.04
N SER A 977 11.34 -18.86 8.80
CA SER A 977 10.33 -18.86 9.85
C SER A 977 10.12 -20.23 10.49
N LEU A 978 9.72 -20.24 11.75
CA LEU A 978 9.24 -21.43 12.46
C LEU A 978 7.76 -21.70 12.08
N PHE A 979 7.50 -22.84 11.45
CA PHE A 979 6.17 -23.30 11.08
C PHE A 979 5.71 -24.45 12.00
N PRO A 980 4.45 -24.44 12.46
CA PRO A 980 3.89 -25.51 13.29
C PRO A 980 3.59 -26.78 12.48
N LEU A 981 3.43 -27.90 13.18
CA LEU A 981 2.93 -29.16 12.62
C LEU A 981 1.60 -28.97 11.87
N GLY A 982 1.48 -29.62 10.71
CA GLY A 982 0.34 -29.46 9.80
C GLY A 982 0.68 -28.59 8.59
N ALA A 983 -0.35 -28.06 7.93
CA ALA A 983 -0.21 -27.21 6.76
C ALA A 983 -0.46 -25.73 7.11
N THR A 984 0.51 -24.87 6.83
CA THR A 984 0.42 -23.40 6.95
C THR A 984 0.40 -22.79 5.54
N SER A 985 -0.44 -21.79 5.32
CA SER A 985 -0.47 -21.03 4.06
C SER A 985 0.42 -19.80 4.17
N VAL A 986 1.44 -19.70 3.31
CA VAL A 986 2.26 -18.49 3.17
C VAL A 986 1.70 -17.67 2.02
N THR A 987 1.03 -16.57 2.35
CA THR A 987 0.65 -15.53 1.38
C THR A 987 1.84 -14.62 1.12
N VAL A 988 2.03 -14.26 -0.15
CA VAL A 988 2.99 -13.26 -0.64
C VAL A 988 2.20 -12.15 -1.34
N THR A 989 2.54 -10.89 -1.05
CA THR A 989 1.97 -9.71 -1.69
C THR A 989 3.06 -9.00 -2.48
N ALA A 990 2.87 -8.90 -3.78
CA ALA A 990 3.64 -8.02 -4.65
C ALA A 990 2.97 -6.65 -4.69
N ARG A 991 3.76 -5.58 -4.58
CA ARG A 991 3.32 -4.20 -4.73
C ARG A 991 4.25 -3.52 -5.72
N ASP A 992 3.71 -3.06 -6.84
CA ASP A 992 4.45 -2.20 -7.76
C ASP A 992 4.86 -0.91 -7.03
N ALA A 993 5.68 -0.04 -7.65
CA ALA A 993 5.81 1.29 -7.05
C ALA A 993 4.51 2.10 -7.20
N ALA A 994 3.59 1.67 -8.07
CA ALA A 994 2.31 2.32 -8.29
C ALA A 994 1.26 2.24 -7.18
N GLY A 995 1.50 1.40 -6.18
CA GLY A 995 0.58 1.18 -5.09
C GLY A 995 -0.54 0.19 -5.43
N ASN A 996 -0.59 -0.38 -6.65
CA ASN A 996 -1.39 -1.56 -6.89
C ASN A 996 -0.69 -2.77 -6.25
N SER A 997 -1.44 -3.85 -6.06
CA SER A 997 -0.85 -5.05 -5.48
C SER A 997 -1.63 -6.30 -5.83
N ALA A 998 -0.89 -7.36 -6.15
CA ALA A 998 -1.41 -8.70 -6.33
C ALA A 998 -0.90 -9.63 -5.24
N THR A 999 -1.61 -10.74 -5.03
CA THR A 999 -1.23 -11.75 -4.04
C THR A 999 -1.25 -13.15 -4.64
N CYS A 1000 -0.32 -13.98 -4.17
CA CYS A 1000 -0.36 -15.42 -4.36
C CYS A 1000 -0.13 -16.11 -3.01
N ALA A 1001 -0.41 -17.41 -2.93
CA ALA A 1001 -0.13 -18.19 -1.73
C ALA A 1001 0.38 -19.59 -2.07
N PHE A 1002 1.25 -20.13 -1.22
CA PHE A 1002 1.73 -21.50 -1.29
C PHE A 1002 1.70 -22.17 0.09
N GLY A 1003 1.65 -23.51 0.11
CA GLY A 1003 1.61 -24.27 1.35
C GLY A 1003 3.00 -24.63 1.87
N VAL A 1004 3.24 -24.44 3.17
CA VAL A 1004 4.34 -25.07 3.91
C VAL A 1004 3.73 -26.14 4.80
N THR A 1005 4.13 -27.40 4.63
CA THR A 1005 3.63 -28.53 5.42
C THR A 1005 4.74 -29.10 6.31
N VAL A 1006 4.63 -28.95 7.62
CA VAL A 1006 5.52 -29.61 8.58
C VAL A 1006 4.88 -30.92 9.04
N ARG A 1007 5.62 -32.02 8.93
CA ARG A 1007 5.20 -33.36 9.36
C ARG A 1007 6.16 -33.89 10.40
N ASP A 1008 5.67 -34.71 11.33
CA ASP A 1008 6.56 -35.57 12.09
C ASP A 1008 6.95 -36.79 11.23
N THR A 1009 8.22 -37.16 11.28
CA THR A 1009 8.81 -38.29 10.54
C THR A 1009 9.87 -39.01 11.38
N THR A 1010 9.91 -38.76 12.69
CA THR A 1010 10.94 -39.27 13.60
C THR A 1010 10.37 -40.45 14.36
N ALA A 1011 10.97 -41.64 14.24
CA ALA A 1011 10.57 -42.75 15.09
C ALA A 1011 11.12 -42.53 16.52
N PRO A 1012 10.35 -42.83 17.58
CA PRO A 1012 10.82 -42.68 18.96
C PRO A 1012 12.14 -43.39 19.23
N ASP A 1013 13.01 -42.78 20.04
CA ASP A 1013 14.12 -43.52 20.64
C ASP A 1013 13.55 -44.49 21.69
N LEU A 1014 14.05 -45.73 21.71
CA LEU A 1014 13.47 -46.85 22.45
C LEU A 1014 14.57 -47.78 23.00
N VAL A 1015 14.59 -47.91 24.32
CA VAL A 1015 15.53 -48.74 25.07
C VAL A 1015 14.79 -49.89 25.77
N CYS A 1016 15.03 -51.12 25.29
CA CYS A 1016 14.48 -52.34 25.89
C CYS A 1016 15.10 -52.66 27.27
N PRO A 1017 14.38 -53.41 28.13
CA PRO A 1017 14.95 -54.14 29.26
C PRO A 1017 16.01 -55.16 28.83
N ALA A 1018 16.80 -55.64 29.79
CA ALA A 1018 17.71 -56.77 29.59
C ALA A 1018 16.99 -58.13 29.69
N ASP A 1019 17.66 -59.20 29.24
CA ASP A 1019 17.16 -60.58 29.33
C ASP A 1019 16.87 -61.04 30.77
N VAL A 1020 15.87 -61.91 30.93
CA VAL A 1020 15.39 -62.40 32.24
C VAL A 1020 15.31 -63.93 32.26
N ALA A 1021 15.58 -64.55 33.41
CA ALA A 1021 15.52 -66.00 33.60
C ALA A 1021 14.71 -66.40 34.85
N ALA A 1022 13.99 -67.51 34.76
CA ALA A 1022 13.15 -68.07 35.82
C ALA A 1022 13.11 -69.61 35.80
N LEU A 1023 12.47 -70.21 36.80
CA LEU A 1023 12.24 -71.65 36.92
C LEU A 1023 10.74 -71.96 36.79
N ALA A 1024 10.40 -73.05 36.11
CA ALA A 1024 9.01 -73.49 35.93
C ALA A 1024 8.37 -73.80 37.30
N THR A 1025 7.18 -73.25 37.53
CA THR A 1025 6.38 -73.50 38.74
C THR A 1025 5.14 -74.35 38.47
N ALA A 1026 4.79 -74.56 37.20
CA ALA A 1026 3.82 -75.53 36.70
C ALA A 1026 4.18 -75.96 35.27
N ASP A 1027 3.51 -76.98 34.73
CA ASP A 1027 3.70 -77.47 33.35
C ASP A 1027 3.51 -76.37 32.28
N ALA A 1028 2.72 -75.33 32.59
CA ALA A 1028 2.51 -74.15 31.74
C ALA A 1028 3.66 -73.13 31.79
N GLY A 1029 4.69 -73.35 32.61
CA GLY A 1029 5.88 -72.49 32.74
C GLY A 1029 5.94 -71.70 34.05
N ALA A 1030 6.26 -70.41 33.97
CA ALA A 1030 6.47 -69.52 35.12
C ALA A 1030 5.97 -68.09 34.86
N THR A 1031 5.39 -67.45 35.88
CA THR A 1031 5.03 -66.02 35.81
C THR A 1031 6.27 -65.16 36.02
N VAL A 1032 6.55 -64.22 35.12
CA VAL A 1032 7.78 -63.40 35.13
C VAL A 1032 7.45 -61.92 35.00
N GLU A 1033 8.01 -61.12 35.90
CA GLU A 1033 7.99 -59.65 35.85
C GLU A 1033 9.33 -59.10 35.35
N TYR A 1034 9.26 -58.01 34.58
CA TYR A 1034 10.39 -57.23 34.09
C TYR A 1034 10.04 -55.73 34.06
N PRO A 1035 11.05 -54.83 34.08
CA PRO A 1035 10.83 -53.38 33.96
C PRO A 1035 10.14 -52.98 32.66
N ALA A 1036 9.49 -51.82 32.66
CA ALA A 1036 9.06 -51.19 31.42
C ALA A 1036 10.27 -50.73 30.58
N ALA A 1037 10.16 -50.83 29.27
CA ALA A 1037 11.06 -50.17 28.33
C ALA A 1037 10.92 -48.65 28.44
N ALA A 1038 12.02 -47.92 28.22
CA ALA A 1038 12.00 -46.47 28.13
C ALA A 1038 11.87 -46.05 26.66
N ALA A 1039 10.93 -45.14 26.36
CA ALA A 1039 10.79 -44.53 25.05
C ALA A 1039 10.63 -43.02 25.18
N SER A 1040 11.19 -42.29 24.22
CA SER A 1040 11.06 -40.84 24.12
C SER A 1040 11.18 -40.41 22.67
N ASP A 1041 10.28 -39.53 22.23
CA ASP A 1041 10.41 -38.85 20.94
C ASP A 1041 10.79 -37.36 21.13
N ALA A 1042 11.33 -36.74 20.08
CA ALA A 1042 11.78 -35.35 20.06
C ALA A 1042 10.65 -34.34 19.75
N VAL A 1043 9.56 -34.78 19.13
CA VAL A 1043 8.49 -33.95 18.55
C VAL A 1043 7.15 -34.17 19.27
N SER A 1044 6.80 -35.41 19.61
CA SER A 1044 5.51 -35.80 20.19
C SER A 1044 5.67 -36.81 21.34
N SER A 1045 4.61 -37.55 21.70
CA SER A 1045 4.63 -38.53 22.80
C SER A 1045 4.69 -39.98 22.28
N ALA A 1046 5.51 -40.81 22.93
CA ALA A 1046 5.75 -42.19 22.50
C ALA A 1046 4.91 -43.20 23.32
N THR A 1047 4.00 -43.89 22.66
CA THR A 1047 3.22 -45.01 23.23
C THR A 1047 3.98 -46.32 23.05
N VAL A 1048 4.11 -47.11 24.13
CA VAL A 1048 4.89 -48.37 24.13
C VAL A 1048 3.97 -49.59 24.26
N ALA A 1049 4.14 -50.55 23.35
CA ALA A 1049 3.45 -51.84 23.32
C ALA A 1049 4.44 -53.02 23.40
N TYR A 1050 3.98 -54.15 23.93
CA TYR A 1050 4.78 -55.37 24.14
C TYR A 1050 4.07 -56.57 23.52
N SER A 1051 4.81 -57.50 22.90
CA SER A 1051 4.24 -58.73 22.31
C SER A 1051 3.68 -59.70 23.35
N GLN A 1052 4.16 -59.60 24.59
CA GLN A 1052 3.63 -60.24 25.78
C GLN A 1052 3.86 -59.29 26.97
N ALA A 1053 3.00 -59.33 28.00
CA ALA A 1053 3.06 -58.37 29.11
C ALA A 1053 3.88 -58.87 30.31
N SER A 1054 4.47 -57.92 31.04
CA SER A 1054 5.12 -58.16 32.34
C SER A 1054 4.11 -58.71 33.35
N GLY A 1055 4.52 -59.68 34.18
CA GLY A 1055 3.63 -60.35 35.13
C GLY A 1055 2.71 -61.41 34.52
N THR A 1056 2.97 -61.84 33.27
CA THR A 1056 2.26 -62.98 32.64
C THR A 1056 3.09 -64.27 32.71
N THR A 1057 2.45 -65.41 32.43
CA THR A 1057 3.10 -66.72 32.42
C THR A 1057 3.83 -66.98 31.11
N PHE A 1058 5.13 -67.24 31.20
CA PHE A 1058 6.01 -67.61 30.10
C PHE A 1058 6.23 -69.13 30.09
N PRO A 1059 6.10 -69.81 28.94
CA PRO A 1059 6.25 -71.26 28.83
C PRO A 1059 7.71 -71.70 29.04
N VAL A 1060 7.89 -72.99 29.38
CA VAL A 1060 9.23 -73.60 29.53
C VAL A 1060 9.97 -73.55 28.19
N GLY A 1061 11.16 -72.95 28.17
CA GLY A 1061 11.91 -72.59 26.98
C GLY A 1061 12.37 -71.13 27.01
N MET A 1062 12.79 -70.60 25.85
CA MET A 1062 13.13 -69.18 25.68
C MET A 1062 12.03 -68.50 24.87
N THR A 1063 11.41 -67.47 25.43
CA THR A 1063 10.41 -66.61 24.77
C THR A 1063 11.05 -65.27 24.45
N VAL A 1064 10.87 -64.76 23.24
CA VAL A 1064 11.33 -63.41 22.87
C VAL A 1064 10.16 -62.43 23.04
N VAL A 1065 10.38 -61.38 23.82
CA VAL A 1065 9.45 -60.27 24.00
C VAL A 1065 9.91 -59.13 23.09
N THR A 1066 9.11 -58.84 22.06
CA THR A 1066 9.29 -57.67 21.20
C THR A 1066 8.58 -56.48 21.83
N VAL A 1067 9.24 -55.33 21.83
CA VAL A 1067 8.70 -54.05 22.28
C VAL A 1067 8.67 -53.10 21.09
N THR A 1068 7.56 -52.40 20.91
CA THR A 1068 7.39 -51.38 19.87
C THR A 1068 6.99 -50.07 20.53
N ALA A 1069 7.69 -48.98 20.21
CA ALA A 1069 7.25 -47.62 20.49
C ALA A 1069 6.64 -47.02 19.22
N THR A 1070 5.61 -46.19 19.37
CA THR A 1070 4.99 -45.45 18.28
C THR A 1070 4.62 -44.05 18.75
N ASP A 1071 4.95 -43.04 17.96
CA ASP A 1071 4.66 -41.64 18.26
C ASP A 1071 3.19 -41.27 17.96
N ASP A 1072 2.81 -40.00 18.17
CA ASP A 1072 1.46 -39.50 17.87
C ASP A 1072 1.18 -39.35 16.36
N ALA A 1073 2.19 -39.54 15.49
CA ALA A 1073 2.10 -39.44 14.03
C ALA A 1073 2.08 -40.79 13.30
N GLY A 1074 2.38 -41.89 14.00
CA GLY A 1074 2.48 -43.26 13.48
C GLY A 1074 3.89 -43.72 13.08
N ASN A 1075 4.95 -42.94 13.37
CA ASN A 1075 6.33 -43.41 13.22
C ASN A 1075 6.65 -44.38 14.37
N ALA A 1076 7.31 -45.49 14.07
CA ALA A 1076 7.52 -46.57 15.03
C ALA A 1076 8.95 -47.12 15.05
N SER A 1077 9.43 -47.48 16.23
CA SER A 1077 10.69 -48.18 16.48
C SER A 1077 10.44 -49.45 17.29
N SER A 1078 11.34 -50.44 17.18
CA SER A 1078 11.17 -51.73 17.86
C SER A 1078 12.48 -52.34 18.31
N CYS A 1079 12.48 -52.92 19.51
CA CYS A 1079 13.57 -53.70 20.09
C CYS A 1079 13.03 -55.03 20.66
N ALA A 1080 13.90 -55.92 21.12
CA ALA A 1080 13.49 -57.16 21.77
C ALA A 1080 14.48 -57.62 22.84
N PHE A 1081 13.97 -58.38 23.81
CA PHE A 1081 14.75 -59.10 24.83
C PHE A 1081 14.11 -60.48 25.07
N SER A 1082 14.77 -61.36 25.82
CA SER A 1082 14.33 -62.73 26.06
C SER A 1082 13.97 -63.03 27.50
N VAL A 1083 13.02 -63.95 27.68
CA VAL A 1083 12.59 -64.52 28.96
C VAL A 1083 12.75 -66.04 28.89
N THR A 1084 13.60 -66.61 29.74
CA THR A 1084 13.94 -68.05 29.72
C THR A 1084 13.46 -68.79 30.96
N VAL A 1085 12.72 -69.88 30.80
CA VAL A 1085 12.11 -70.69 31.88
C VAL A 1085 12.54 -72.16 31.76
N THR A 1086 12.87 -72.84 32.86
CA THR A 1086 13.44 -74.21 32.86
C THR A 1086 12.83 -75.18 33.89
N ASP A 1087 12.85 -76.50 33.60
CA ASP A 1087 12.23 -77.62 34.35
C ASP A 1087 13.23 -78.78 34.60
N THR A 1088 13.03 -79.61 35.64
CA THR A 1088 13.98 -80.66 36.09
C THR A 1088 13.40 -82.00 36.65
N ALA A 1089 12.08 -82.22 36.79
CA ALA A 1089 11.54 -83.35 37.60
C ALA A 1089 11.25 -84.69 36.84
N PRO A 1090 11.21 -85.88 37.51
CA PRO A 1090 10.94 -87.22 36.92
C PRO A 1090 9.51 -87.81 37.22
N PRO A 1091 9.07 -88.89 36.53
CA PRO A 1091 7.69 -89.46 36.62
C PRO A 1091 7.46 -90.54 37.71
N ALA A 1092 6.19 -90.91 37.94
CA ALA A 1092 5.72 -91.90 38.92
C ALA A 1092 4.75 -92.97 38.32
N ILE A 1093 4.54 -94.09 39.04
CA ILE A 1093 3.68 -95.23 38.62
C ILE A 1093 2.93 -95.86 39.82
N THR A 1094 1.76 -96.46 39.59
CA THR A 1094 0.96 -97.22 40.57
C THR A 1094 0.31 -98.44 39.91
N CYS A 1095 0.36 -99.61 40.56
CA CYS A 1095 -0.16 -100.88 40.04
C CYS A 1095 -1.59 -101.21 40.52
N PRO A 1096 -2.33 -102.09 39.81
CA PRO A 1096 -3.60 -102.64 40.28
C PRO A 1096 -3.42 -103.65 41.42
N GLU A 1097 -4.53 -104.06 42.04
CA GLU A 1097 -4.58 -105.11 43.05
C GLU A 1097 -4.46 -106.53 42.45
N ASP A 1098 -4.15 -107.51 43.30
CA ASP A 1098 -4.02 -108.92 42.94
C ASP A 1098 -5.36 -109.53 42.46
N VAL A 1099 -5.30 -110.35 41.41
CA VAL A 1099 -6.48 -110.94 40.74
C VAL A 1099 -6.55 -112.44 41.01
N SER A 1100 -7.77 -112.99 41.13
CA SER A 1100 -7.98 -114.44 41.23
C SER A 1100 -9.08 -114.96 40.30
N ALA A 1101 -8.99 -116.23 39.90
CA ALA A 1101 -9.90 -116.87 38.95
C ALA A 1101 -10.07 -118.38 39.20
N GLU A 1102 -11.17 -118.93 38.69
CA GLU A 1102 -11.53 -120.34 38.79
C GLU A 1102 -10.92 -121.16 37.63
N ALA A 1103 -10.37 -122.33 37.94
CA ALA A 1103 -9.79 -123.27 37.00
C ALA A 1103 -10.86 -123.83 36.05
N THR A 1104 -10.59 -123.80 34.74
CA THR A 1104 -11.53 -124.28 33.72
C THR A 1104 -11.20 -125.69 33.21
N SER A 1105 -10.01 -126.16 33.56
CA SER A 1105 -9.42 -127.47 33.33
C SER A 1105 -8.14 -127.60 34.18
N ALA A 1106 -7.52 -128.79 34.22
CA ALA A 1106 -6.23 -129.00 34.88
C ALA A 1106 -5.06 -128.11 34.36
N ALA A 1107 -5.22 -127.43 33.21
CA ALA A 1107 -4.26 -126.46 32.70
C ALA A 1107 -4.41 -125.04 33.31
N GLY A 1108 -5.44 -124.79 34.13
CA GLY A 1108 -5.70 -123.50 34.78
C GLY A 1108 -6.80 -122.66 34.10
N ALA A 1109 -6.57 -121.35 33.99
CA ALA A 1109 -7.59 -120.39 33.55
C ALA A 1109 -7.00 -119.18 32.81
N ALA A 1110 -7.72 -118.64 31.83
CA ALA A 1110 -7.37 -117.37 31.19
C ALA A 1110 -7.82 -116.20 32.06
N VAL A 1111 -6.89 -115.33 32.49
CA VAL A 1111 -7.18 -114.27 33.48
C VAL A 1111 -6.83 -112.88 32.95
N PRO A 1112 -7.82 -112.01 32.66
CA PRO A 1112 -7.59 -110.59 32.43
C PRO A 1112 -7.43 -109.84 33.76
N TYR A 1113 -6.50 -108.88 33.77
CA TYR A 1113 -6.27 -107.94 34.87
C TYR A 1113 -6.22 -106.49 34.35
N PRO A 1114 -6.47 -105.48 35.22
CA PRO A 1114 -6.42 -104.06 34.85
C PRO A 1114 -5.01 -103.58 34.47
N ALA A 1115 -4.93 -102.40 33.87
CA ALA A 1115 -3.67 -101.70 33.62
C ALA A 1115 -3.18 -100.96 34.88
N ALA A 1116 -1.87 -100.86 35.04
CA ALA A 1116 -1.21 -99.93 35.96
C ALA A 1116 -1.24 -98.50 35.39
N ALA A 1117 -1.31 -97.51 36.28
CA ALA A 1117 -1.37 -96.09 35.93
C ALA A 1117 -0.01 -95.40 36.14
N ALA A 1118 0.33 -94.44 35.28
CA ALA A 1118 1.55 -93.64 35.40
C ALA A 1118 1.24 -92.14 35.26
N THR A 1119 2.01 -91.30 35.94
CA THR A 1119 1.86 -89.84 35.93
C THR A 1119 3.22 -89.16 35.78
N GLY A 1120 3.25 -88.09 34.99
CA GLY A 1120 4.45 -87.31 34.69
C GLY A 1120 4.15 -86.26 33.62
N THR A 1121 5.15 -85.44 33.28
CA THR A 1121 5.03 -84.45 32.22
C THR A 1121 5.10 -85.12 30.84
N GLY A 1122 3.95 -85.18 30.16
CA GLY A 1122 3.79 -85.85 28.85
C GLY A 1122 3.19 -87.25 28.94
N ALA A 1123 3.16 -87.96 27.80
CA ALA A 1123 2.58 -89.30 27.73
C ALA A 1123 3.57 -90.36 28.23
N VAL A 1124 3.26 -91.04 29.34
CA VAL A 1124 4.13 -92.04 29.97
C VAL A 1124 3.62 -93.46 29.68
N PRO A 1125 4.09 -94.16 28.64
CA PRO A 1125 3.66 -95.52 28.32
C PRO A 1125 4.10 -96.54 29.39
N VAL A 1126 3.29 -97.59 29.57
CA VAL A 1126 3.49 -98.66 30.55
C VAL A 1126 3.55 -100.03 29.87
N THR A 1127 4.56 -100.84 30.22
CA THR A 1127 4.75 -102.23 29.72
C THR A 1127 4.66 -103.24 30.85
N TYR A 1128 4.37 -104.52 30.53
CA TYR A 1128 4.06 -105.58 31.50
C TYR A 1128 4.89 -106.86 31.23
N SER A 1129 5.21 -107.62 32.29
CA SER A 1129 5.94 -108.90 32.18
C SER A 1129 5.11 -110.07 31.65
N HIS A 1130 3.78 -109.99 31.75
CA HIS A 1130 2.81 -110.93 31.19
C HIS A 1130 1.71 -110.16 30.46
N VAL A 1131 0.98 -110.83 29.55
CA VAL A 1131 -0.11 -110.23 28.78
C VAL A 1131 -1.45 -110.50 29.48
N SER A 1132 -2.21 -109.43 29.78
CA SER A 1132 -3.54 -109.54 30.37
C SER A 1132 -4.45 -110.43 29.52
N GLY A 1133 -5.04 -111.45 30.13
CA GLY A 1133 -5.88 -112.45 29.45
C GLY A 1133 -5.17 -113.76 29.06
N SER A 1134 -3.87 -113.91 29.33
CA SER A 1134 -3.17 -115.19 29.14
C SER A 1134 -3.70 -116.29 30.07
N VAL A 1135 -3.47 -117.56 29.70
CA VAL A 1135 -3.73 -118.70 30.59
C VAL A 1135 -2.66 -118.75 31.68
N PHE A 1136 -3.10 -118.67 32.94
CA PHE A 1136 -2.27 -118.84 34.13
C PHE A 1136 -2.47 -120.25 34.69
N PRO A 1137 -1.38 -120.93 35.10
CA PRO A 1137 -1.46 -122.25 35.72
C PRO A 1137 -2.04 -122.16 37.14
N MET A 1138 -2.49 -123.30 37.66
CA MET A 1138 -3.06 -123.41 39.00
C MET A 1138 -2.02 -123.06 40.07
N GLY A 1139 -2.36 -122.18 41.01
CA GLY A 1139 -1.41 -121.49 41.91
C GLY A 1139 -1.33 -119.98 41.63
N ALA A 1140 -0.28 -119.31 42.14
CA ALA A 1140 -0.11 -117.86 42.04
C ALA A 1140 1.10 -117.48 41.17
N THR A 1141 0.93 -116.50 40.28
CA THR A 1141 1.93 -116.02 39.31
C THR A 1141 2.10 -114.50 39.40
N PRO A 1142 3.32 -113.97 39.64
CA PRO A 1142 3.56 -112.52 39.75
C PRO A 1142 3.71 -111.83 38.39
N VAL A 1143 3.22 -110.58 38.32
CA VAL A 1143 3.26 -109.69 37.16
C VAL A 1143 3.89 -108.35 37.56
N THR A 1144 4.65 -107.74 36.65
CA THR A 1144 5.41 -106.49 36.89
C THR A 1144 5.09 -105.49 35.80
N ALA A 1145 4.93 -104.22 36.15
CA ALA A 1145 4.68 -103.11 35.24
C ALA A 1145 5.82 -102.06 35.28
N THR A 1146 6.13 -101.44 34.15
CA THR A 1146 7.23 -100.46 33.99
C THR A 1146 6.78 -99.26 33.18
N ALA A 1147 7.01 -98.04 33.71
CA ALA A 1147 6.73 -96.75 33.07
C ALA A 1147 8.03 -96.05 32.65
N ARG A 1148 8.00 -95.30 31.55
CA ARG A 1148 9.15 -94.54 31.02
C ARG A 1148 8.70 -93.20 30.39
N ASP A 1149 9.42 -92.11 30.66
CA ASP A 1149 9.19 -90.82 29.99
C ASP A 1149 9.99 -90.63 28.69
N GLU A 1150 9.64 -89.60 27.92
CA GLU A 1150 10.28 -89.24 26.64
C GLU A 1150 11.77 -88.88 26.79
N ARG A 1151 12.20 -88.47 28.00
CA ARG A 1151 13.60 -88.19 28.34
C ARG A 1151 14.36 -89.45 28.83
N GLY A 1152 13.70 -90.61 28.83
CA GLY A 1152 14.29 -91.93 29.07
C GLY A 1152 14.37 -92.38 30.54
N ARG A 1153 13.73 -91.66 31.47
CA ARG A 1153 13.71 -91.93 32.92
C ARG A 1153 12.56 -92.91 33.25
N MET A 1154 12.69 -93.75 34.29
CA MET A 1154 11.81 -94.91 34.50
C MET A 1154 11.35 -95.10 35.96
N ALA A 1155 10.18 -95.74 36.14
CA ALA A 1155 9.63 -96.21 37.42
C ALA A 1155 8.90 -97.58 37.25
N THR A 1156 8.77 -98.39 38.31
CA THR A 1156 8.22 -99.76 38.24
C THR A 1156 7.31 -100.14 39.43
N CYS A 1157 6.43 -101.12 39.26
CA CYS A 1157 5.60 -101.74 40.31
C CYS A 1157 5.19 -103.19 39.93
N GLY A 1158 4.47 -103.94 40.80
CA GLY A 1158 3.98 -105.29 40.49
C GLY A 1158 2.83 -105.77 41.38
N PHE A 1159 2.18 -106.87 40.97
CA PHE A 1159 0.98 -107.51 41.56
C PHE A 1159 0.92 -109.01 41.17
N THR A 1160 -0.07 -109.77 41.65
CA THR A 1160 -0.16 -111.24 41.47
C THR A 1160 -1.48 -111.70 40.82
N VAL A 1161 -1.44 -112.83 40.10
CA VAL A 1161 -2.61 -113.51 39.51
C VAL A 1161 -2.70 -114.95 40.06
N THR A 1162 -3.84 -115.36 40.60
CA THR A 1162 -4.01 -116.68 41.27
C THR A 1162 -5.16 -117.51 40.71
N VAL A 1163 -4.90 -118.76 40.29
CA VAL A 1163 -5.93 -119.71 39.80
C VAL A 1163 -6.14 -120.86 40.79
N ARG A 1164 -7.41 -121.21 41.07
CA ARG A 1164 -7.83 -122.25 42.03
C ARG A 1164 -9.02 -123.05 41.49
N ASP A 1165 -9.34 -124.17 42.12
CA ASP A 1165 -10.54 -124.97 41.87
C ASP A 1165 -11.41 -125.04 43.14
N THR A 1166 -12.73 -124.89 42.97
CA THR A 1166 -13.76 -124.93 44.02
C THR A 1166 -15.04 -125.68 43.57
N THR A 1167 -15.00 -126.34 42.41
CA THR A 1167 -16.19 -126.90 41.76
C THR A 1167 -16.45 -128.36 42.17
N PRO A 1168 -17.57 -128.71 42.86
CA PRO A 1168 -17.77 -130.07 43.38
C PRO A 1168 -18.13 -131.14 42.34
N PRO A 1169 -17.72 -132.41 42.56
CA PRO A 1169 -17.87 -133.50 41.59
C PRO A 1169 -19.33 -133.81 41.27
N THR A 1170 -19.55 -134.40 40.09
CA THR A 1170 -20.86 -134.98 39.73
C THR A 1170 -21.00 -136.39 40.32
N LEU A 1171 -22.19 -136.71 40.83
CA LEU A 1171 -22.49 -137.99 41.52
C LEU A 1171 -23.91 -138.46 41.14
N VAL A 1172 -24.04 -139.73 40.77
CA VAL A 1172 -25.30 -140.38 40.38
C VAL A 1172 -25.57 -141.58 41.28
N CYS A 1173 -26.68 -141.55 42.02
CA CYS A 1173 -27.12 -142.65 42.87
C CYS A 1173 -27.85 -143.76 42.09
N PRO A 1174 -27.89 -145.00 42.62
CA PRO A 1174 -28.79 -146.06 42.16
C PRO A 1174 -30.27 -145.64 42.17
N ALA A 1175 -31.09 -146.34 41.38
CA ALA A 1175 -32.54 -146.22 41.45
C ALA A 1175 -33.11 -146.86 42.74
N ASN A 1176 -34.33 -146.48 43.11
CA ASN A 1176 -35.03 -147.08 44.25
C ASN A 1176 -35.36 -148.57 43.98
N LEU A 1177 -35.11 -149.45 44.95
CA LEU A 1177 -35.42 -150.88 44.87
C LEU A 1177 -36.70 -151.21 45.64
N ILE A 1178 -37.44 -152.22 45.16
CA ILE A 1178 -38.53 -152.88 45.88
C ILE A 1178 -38.25 -154.38 45.88
N VAL A 1179 -38.32 -155.01 47.06
CA VAL A 1179 -38.00 -156.42 47.30
C VAL A 1179 -39.10 -157.04 48.17
N GLU A 1180 -39.42 -158.31 47.97
CA GLU A 1180 -40.39 -159.03 48.82
C GLU A 1180 -39.67 -159.58 50.07
N ALA A 1181 -40.35 -159.59 51.22
CA ALA A 1181 -39.78 -160.04 52.49
C ALA A 1181 -39.46 -161.55 52.48
N THR A 1182 -38.27 -161.92 52.95
CA THR A 1182 -37.86 -163.34 53.08
C THR A 1182 -38.00 -163.88 54.51
N GLY A 1183 -38.41 -163.04 55.46
CA GLY A 1183 -38.81 -163.42 56.81
C GLY A 1183 -39.34 -162.23 57.61
N ALA A 1184 -39.73 -162.46 58.86
CA ALA A 1184 -40.32 -161.43 59.74
C ALA A 1184 -39.42 -160.20 59.99
N ASN A 1185 -38.10 -160.34 59.76
CA ASN A 1185 -37.11 -159.26 59.91
C ASN A 1185 -36.88 -158.46 58.60
N GLY A 1186 -37.61 -158.76 57.52
CA GLY A 1186 -37.49 -158.11 56.21
C GLY A 1186 -36.73 -158.96 55.17
N ALA A 1187 -35.84 -158.33 54.39
CA ALA A 1187 -35.07 -158.98 53.33
C ALA A 1187 -33.63 -158.44 53.24
N ALA A 1188 -32.67 -159.30 52.89
CA ALA A 1188 -31.33 -158.86 52.50
C ALA A 1188 -31.38 -158.24 51.10
N VAL A 1189 -30.86 -157.02 50.92
CA VAL A 1189 -30.88 -156.32 49.63
C VAL A 1189 -29.49 -155.86 49.24
N ASP A 1190 -28.99 -156.39 48.12
CA ASP A 1190 -27.90 -155.80 47.37
C ASP A 1190 -28.46 -154.81 46.33
N PHE A 1191 -27.71 -153.76 46.06
CA PHE A 1191 -28.11 -152.62 45.23
C PHE A 1191 -26.91 -152.12 44.42
N PRO A 1192 -27.08 -151.52 43.23
CA PRO A 1192 -25.96 -151.04 42.42
C PRO A 1192 -25.05 -150.04 43.16
N GLU A 1193 -23.84 -149.86 42.67
CA GLU A 1193 -22.99 -148.75 43.12
C GLU A 1193 -23.42 -147.42 42.49
N ALA A 1194 -23.18 -146.33 43.21
CA ALA A 1194 -23.21 -144.98 42.66
C ALA A 1194 -21.96 -144.73 41.82
N THR A 1195 -22.06 -143.87 40.81
CA THR A 1195 -20.93 -143.43 39.97
C THR A 1195 -20.71 -141.92 40.14
N ALA A 1196 -19.45 -141.50 40.08
CA ALA A 1196 -19.07 -140.09 40.18
C ALA A 1196 -17.88 -139.75 39.28
N SER A 1197 -17.78 -138.48 38.91
CA SER A 1197 -16.75 -137.93 38.02
C SER A 1197 -16.66 -136.41 38.19
N ASP A 1198 -15.46 -135.86 38.04
CA ASP A 1198 -15.25 -134.41 38.02
C ASP A 1198 -14.72 -133.91 36.65
N ARG A 1199 -14.58 -132.59 36.49
CA ARG A 1199 -14.10 -131.90 35.28
C ARG A 1199 -12.68 -131.31 35.43
N VAL A 1200 -12.22 -131.04 36.64
CA VAL A 1200 -10.92 -130.42 36.94
C VAL A 1200 -9.99 -131.43 37.65
N SER A 1201 -10.55 -132.22 38.57
CA SER A 1201 -9.87 -133.36 39.23
C SER A 1201 -10.00 -134.66 38.43
N GLU A 1202 -9.01 -135.56 38.52
CA GLU A 1202 -9.01 -136.85 37.81
C GLU A 1202 -9.69 -137.96 38.61
N PHE A 1203 -9.64 -137.90 39.95
CA PHE A 1203 -10.20 -138.94 40.82
C PHE A 1203 -11.32 -138.41 41.74
N VAL A 1204 -12.25 -139.30 42.10
CA VAL A 1204 -13.38 -139.00 43.00
C VAL A 1204 -13.61 -140.16 43.98
N THR A 1205 -13.63 -139.87 45.28
CA THR A 1205 -13.76 -140.85 46.38
C THR A 1205 -15.20 -140.97 46.88
N LEU A 1206 -15.72 -142.19 47.07
CA LEU A 1206 -17.12 -142.47 47.46
C LEU A 1206 -17.28 -143.05 48.88
N SER A 1207 -18.42 -142.77 49.53
CA SER A 1207 -18.82 -143.37 50.82
C SER A 1207 -20.35 -143.54 50.94
N TYR A 1208 -20.81 -144.57 51.68
CA TYR A 1208 -22.21 -145.02 51.75
C TYR A 1208 -22.73 -145.15 53.20
N SER A 1209 -23.99 -144.75 53.46
CA SER A 1209 -24.59 -144.78 54.82
C SER A 1209 -25.15 -146.14 55.26
N ARG A 1210 -25.22 -147.12 54.35
CA ARG A 1210 -25.60 -148.52 54.60
C ARG A 1210 -24.79 -149.39 53.65
N ALA A 1211 -24.34 -150.56 54.13
CA ALA A 1211 -23.65 -151.52 53.29
C ALA A 1211 -24.62 -152.24 52.32
N ARG A 1212 -24.12 -152.56 51.13
CA ARG A 1212 -24.70 -153.54 50.21
C ARG A 1212 -24.94 -154.88 50.90
N GLY A 1213 -26.02 -155.58 50.54
CA GLY A 1213 -26.35 -156.91 51.06
C GLY A 1213 -26.88 -156.93 52.50
N ALA A 1214 -27.02 -155.77 53.16
CA ALA A 1214 -27.60 -155.67 54.49
C ALA A 1214 -29.08 -156.08 54.51
N VAL A 1215 -29.57 -156.51 55.68
CA VAL A 1215 -31.00 -156.76 55.90
C VAL A 1215 -31.74 -155.43 56.09
N PHE A 1216 -32.72 -155.19 55.23
CA PHE A 1216 -33.65 -154.07 55.29
C PHE A 1216 -34.99 -154.52 55.87
N PRO A 1217 -35.56 -153.81 56.86
CA PRO A 1217 -36.84 -154.16 57.45
C PRO A 1217 -38.01 -153.85 56.50
N LEU A 1218 -39.16 -154.48 56.75
CA LEU A 1218 -40.44 -154.15 56.11
C LEU A 1218 -40.74 -152.64 56.18
N GLY A 1219 -41.18 -152.05 55.06
CA GLY A 1219 -41.32 -150.61 54.88
C GLY A 1219 -40.22 -150.01 54.00
N MET A 1220 -40.01 -148.69 54.10
CA MET A 1220 -39.00 -147.95 53.32
C MET A 1220 -37.79 -147.56 54.17
N THR A 1221 -36.58 -147.81 53.65
CA THR A 1221 -35.31 -147.33 54.22
C THR A 1221 -34.56 -146.48 53.19
N GLY A 1222 -33.96 -145.37 53.63
CA GLY A 1222 -33.07 -144.55 52.80
C GLY A 1222 -31.60 -144.97 52.92
N VAL A 1223 -30.86 -144.89 51.81
CA VAL A 1223 -29.40 -145.05 51.73
C VAL A 1223 -28.83 -143.77 51.11
N PHE A 1224 -27.87 -143.15 51.80
CA PHE A 1224 -27.19 -141.92 51.37
C PHE A 1224 -25.78 -142.25 50.87
N VAL A 1225 -25.31 -141.46 49.89
CA VAL A 1225 -23.98 -141.60 49.28
C VAL A 1225 -23.33 -140.22 49.18
N SER A 1226 -22.02 -140.16 49.40
CA SER A 1226 -21.19 -138.95 49.32
C SER A 1226 -19.99 -139.16 48.41
N ALA A 1227 -19.57 -138.10 47.72
CA ALA A 1227 -18.45 -138.06 46.77
C ALA A 1227 -17.55 -136.83 47.03
N TRP A 1228 -16.23 -137.02 47.02
CA TRP A 1228 -15.22 -135.96 47.15
C TRP A 1228 -14.19 -136.01 46.02
N ASP A 1229 -13.75 -134.86 45.52
CA ASP A 1229 -12.67 -134.74 44.53
C ASP A 1229 -11.29 -134.51 45.18
N ASP A 1230 -10.24 -134.38 44.35
CA ASP A 1230 -8.85 -134.16 44.79
C ASP A 1230 -8.60 -132.74 45.36
N ALA A 1231 -9.46 -131.77 45.04
CA ALA A 1231 -9.45 -130.42 45.63
C ALA A 1231 -10.15 -130.35 47.01
N GLY A 1232 -10.95 -131.36 47.35
CA GLY A 1232 -11.66 -131.53 48.62
C GLY A 1232 -13.14 -131.12 48.59
N ASN A 1233 -13.71 -130.79 47.42
CA ASN A 1233 -15.10 -130.39 47.29
C ASN A 1233 -16.06 -131.60 47.37
N LEU A 1234 -17.31 -131.39 47.79
CA LEU A 1234 -18.24 -132.48 48.18
C LEU A 1234 -19.59 -132.45 47.43
N LYS A 1235 -20.05 -133.64 47.00
CA LYS A 1235 -21.40 -133.89 46.47
C LYS A 1235 -22.08 -135.08 47.16
N THR A 1236 -23.40 -135.04 47.34
CA THR A 1236 -24.16 -136.14 47.97
C THR A 1236 -25.46 -136.48 47.22
N CYS A 1237 -25.94 -137.72 47.36
CA CYS A 1237 -27.22 -138.20 46.83
C CYS A 1237 -27.84 -139.27 47.75
N SER A 1238 -29.07 -139.72 47.46
CA SER A 1238 -29.69 -140.84 48.17
C SER A 1238 -30.71 -141.60 47.32
N PHE A 1239 -30.98 -142.85 47.68
CA PHE A 1239 -32.02 -143.69 47.11
C PHE A 1239 -32.72 -144.51 48.21
N ARG A 1240 -33.78 -145.24 47.86
CA ARG A 1240 -34.62 -145.99 48.81
C ARG A 1240 -34.65 -147.48 48.49
N VAL A 1241 -34.67 -148.30 49.55
CA VAL A 1241 -35.00 -149.72 49.49
C VAL A 1241 -36.35 -149.92 50.19
N THR A 1242 -37.28 -150.59 49.53
CA THR A 1242 -38.63 -150.88 50.05
C THR A 1242 -38.84 -152.38 50.17
N VAL A 1243 -39.20 -152.87 51.35
CA VAL A 1243 -39.51 -154.29 51.58
C VAL A 1243 -41.00 -154.46 51.89
N ARG A 1244 -41.68 -155.41 51.22
CA ARG A 1244 -43.14 -155.63 51.32
C ARG A 1244 -43.52 -157.13 51.29
N ASP A 1245 -44.81 -157.42 51.38
CA ASP A 1245 -45.43 -158.76 51.32
C ASP A 1245 -46.73 -158.68 50.49
N ALA A 1246 -47.14 -159.78 49.85
CA ALA A 1246 -48.04 -159.78 48.70
C ALA A 1246 -48.97 -161.02 48.54
N THR A 1247 -49.31 -161.75 49.62
CA THR A 1247 -50.29 -162.87 49.55
C THR A 1247 -51.67 -162.52 50.17
N GLN A 1248 -52.75 -163.16 49.70
CA GLN A 1248 -54.14 -162.61 49.76
C GLN A 1248 -55.21 -163.55 50.39
N PRO A 1249 -56.44 -163.05 50.70
CA PRO A 1249 -57.19 -163.43 51.92
C PRO A 1249 -58.46 -164.28 51.71
N GLN A 1250 -59.21 -164.57 52.80
CA GLN A 1250 -60.59 -165.07 52.73
C GLN A 1250 -61.63 -164.34 53.62
N ALA A 1251 -62.71 -163.95 52.94
CA ALA A 1251 -64.13 -164.15 53.28
C ALA A 1251 -64.85 -163.40 54.45
N ARG A 1252 -65.67 -162.41 54.02
CA ARG A 1252 -67.12 -162.22 54.30
C ARG A 1252 -67.66 -162.00 55.75
N LEU A 1253 -68.23 -160.81 55.95
CA LEU A 1253 -69.65 -160.49 56.33
C LEU A 1253 -70.32 -161.19 57.57
N PRO A 1254 -71.41 -160.62 58.13
CA PRO A 1254 -71.58 -159.23 58.58
C PRO A 1254 -72.30 -159.15 59.97
N HIS A 1255 -72.15 -158.04 60.70
CA HIS A 1255 -73.25 -157.39 61.45
C HIS A 1255 -72.88 -156.01 61.99
#